data_AF-A0A2J9EUJ8-F1
#
_entry.id   AF-A0A2J9EUJ8-F1
#
_cell.length_a   1.000
_cell.length_b   1.000
_cell.length_c   1.000
_cell.angle_alpha   90.00
_cell.angle_beta   90.00
_cell.angle_gamma   90.00
#
_symmetry.space_group_name_H-M   'P 1'
#
loop_
_entity.id
_entity.type
_entity.pdbx_description
1 polymer ?
#
loop_
_entity_poly.entity_id
_entity_poly.type
_entity_poly.pdbx_seq_one_letter_code
_entity_poly.pdbx_strand_id
1 'polypeptide(L)'
;MRFNQFSYQPTTSSQRFEELEGLGLKLSPQLSLKRQFEDFIRWSFFTYSNTDYALSTLAADKETDLVTFFQSDRELTAEIFYTVVFQLLGFSYLVDFEDAEQFRKETGFPIVYGDLIENLYQLLNTRTKKGNTLIDQLVSDGLISEDNHYHYFNGKSLATFSTHDVIREVVYVESRVDTDKDGLPDLVKVSIIRPRYDGQIPSVMTASPYHQGTNDKASDKALYKMEGELEVKPPHTIELEEPKLNLVEPHGQAEVVSEAEEKLSHINSSYTLNDYFLPRGFANLYVSGVGTKDSQGLMTNGDYQQIEAYKNVIDWLNGRCRAFTDHTRKRQVKADWSNGKVVTTGISYLGTMSNGLATTGVDGLEVIIAEAGISSWYNYYRENGLVTSPGGYPGEDFDSLAELTYSRNLQAGDYIRGNEAHQADLEKVKEHLNRNTGDYNQFWHDRNYLLNAHKVQAEVVFTHGSQDWNVKPLHVYQMFHALPNHINKHLFFHHGAHVYMNNWQSIDFRESMNALLSKKLLGLDSSYQLPTVIWQDNTEPQRWQGLDDFGKQDELHTFSLGNEEKVIQNHYDQKDFDRYGKTYQTFNTELYQGKVNQITIDLPVSQDIHLNGRVELKLRVKSSTNKGLLSAQLLELGQKKYLQPYPAVLSARTIDNGRYHMLENLCELPFNPSAQRVITKGYLNLQNRTNLLTIEEIQPNEWMDFKLELQPTIYKLKEGDTLRLVLYTTDFEITIRDNTDYQLTVDLAQSSLILPCQKV
;
A
#
# COMPACT_ATOMS: atom_id res chain seq x y z
N MET A 1 20.13 -10.19 5.81
CA MET A 1 19.89 -9.36 4.62
C MET A 1 19.94 -10.26 3.40
N ARG A 2 18.95 -10.14 2.50
CA ARG A 2 18.98 -10.69 1.15
C ARG A 2 18.71 -9.56 0.16
N PHE A 3 19.47 -9.49 -0.92
CA PHE A 3 19.31 -8.50 -1.97
C PHE A 3 18.19 -8.92 -2.93
N ASN A 4 17.25 -8.02 -3.19
CA ASN A 4 16.29 -8.13 -4.28
C ASN A 4 16.25 -6.75 -4.94
N GLN A 5 16.69 -6.69 -6.21
CA GLN A 5 16.91 -5.43 -6.92
C GLN A 5 15.96 -5.35 -8.11
N PHE A 6 15.00 -4.44 -8.03
CA PHE A 6 14.01 -4.15 -9.08
C PHE A 6 14.18 -2.73 -9.66
N SER A 7 15.06 -1.91 -9.09
CA SER A 7 15.32 -0.52 -9.53
C SER A 7 16.52 -0.36 -10.46
N TYR A 8 17.32 -1.41 -10.65
CA TYR A 8 18.50 -1.34 -11.50
C TYR A 8 18.13 -1.49 -12.98
N GLN A 9 18.57 -0.54 -13.80
CA GLN A 9 18.44 -0.61 -15.25
C GLN A 9 19.79 -0.99 -15.88
N PRO A 10 19.87 -2.06 -16.69
CA PRO A 10 21.06 -2.34 -17.49
C PRO A 10 21.36 -1.19 -18.46
N THR A 11 22.62 -0.79 -18.56
CA THR A 11 23.07 0.31 -19.42
C THR A 11 24.17 -0.14 -20.37
N THR A 12 24.42 0.63 -21.42
CA THR A 12 25.57 0.40 -22.31
C THR A 12 26.87 0.87 -21.65
N SER A 13 28.02 0.35 -22.10
CA SER A 13 29.33 0.79 -21.57
C SER A 13 29.53 2.30 -21.69
N SER A 14 29.12 2.91 -22.81
CA SER A 14 29.23 4.37 -23.02
C SER A 14 28.40 5.15 -22.00
N GLN A 15 27.15 4.75 -21.76
CA GLN A 15 26.31 5.38 -20.74
C GLN A 15 26.90 5.23 -19.33
N ARG A 16 27.47 4.06 -18.99
CA ARG A 16 28.15 3.88 -17.71
C ARG A 16 29.30 4.86 -17.53
N PHE A 17 30.15 5.02 -18.54
CA PHE A 17 31.27 5.98 -18.45
C PHE A 17 30.80 7.42 -18.31
N GLU A 18 29.79 7.81 -19.10
CA GLU A 18 29.22 9.16 -19.04
C GLU A 18 28.63 9.47 -17.66
N GLU A 19 27.81 8.55 -17.12
CA GLU A 19 27.20 8.74 -15.79
C GLU A 19 28.25 8.74 -14.67
N LEU A 20 29.26 7.86 -14.72
CA LEU A 20 30.34 7.85 -13.72
C LEU A 20 31.19 9.13 -13.79
N GLU A 21 31.51 9.62 -15.00
CA GLU A 21 32.22 10.90 -15.16
C GLU A 21 31.36 12.08 -14.68
N GLY A 22 30.04 12.02 -14.86
CA GLY A 22 29.08 12.98 -14.31
C GLY A 22 29.11 13.04 -12.78
N LEU A 23 29.43 11.94 -12.11
CA LEU A 23 29.67 11.89 -10.66
C LEU A 23 31.10 12.36 -10.26
N GLY A 24 31.91 12.79 -11.23
CA GLY A 24 33.31 13.15 -11.03
C GLY A 24 34.27 11.96 -10.94
N LEU A 25 33.83 10.73 -11.22
CA LEU A 25 34.68 9.55 -11.23
C LEU A 25 35.24 9.27 -12.64
N LYS A 26 36.54 9.49 -12.82
CA LYS A 26 37.22 9.24 -14.10
C LYS A 26 37.99 7.93 -14.07
N LEU A 27 37.37 6.86 -14.55
CA LEU A 27 38.03 5.57 -14.73
C LEU A 27 38.64 5.49 -16.13
N SER A 28 39.95 5.25 -16.21
CA SER A 28 40.67 5.11 -17.47
C SER A 28 40.75 3.62 -17.86
N PRO A 29 40.25 3.23 -19.05
CA PRO A 29 40.37 1.85 -19.52
C PRO A 29 41.81 1.43 -19.85
N GLN A 30 42.76 2.37 -19.85
CA GLN A 30 44.19 2.10 -20.06
C GLN A 30 44.90 1.64 -18.77
N LEU A 31 44.30 1.84 -17.59
CA LEU A 31 44.85 1.41 -16.31
C LEU A 31 44.51 -0.06 -16.04
N SER A 32 45.32 -0.74 -15.21
CA SER A 32 44.99 -2.10 -14.77
C SER A 32 43.68 -2.13 -13.97
N LEU A 33 42.97 -3.26 -13.99
CA LEU A 33 41.73 -3.43 -13.22
C LEU A 33 41.94 -3.13 -11.73
N LYS A 34 43.06 -3.60 -11.16
CA LYS A 34 43.45 -3.30 -9.79
C LYS A 34 43.58 -1.79 -9.54
N ARG A 35 44.17 -1.04 -10.46
CA ARG A 35 44.32 0.40 -10.33
C ARG A 35 42.98 1.14 -10.46
N GLN A 36 42.15 0.75 -11.41
CA GLN A 36 40.80 1.32 -11.56
C GLN A 36 39.94 1.05 -10.31
N PHE A 37 40.07 -0.13 -9.71
CA PHE A 37 39.40 -0.47 -8.46
C PHE A 37 39.88 0.39 -7.29
N GLU A 38 41.20 0.60 -7.17
CA GLU A 38 41.79 1.52 -6.18
C GLU A 38 41.24 2.94 -6.34
N ASP A 39 41.23 3.47 -7.57
CA ASP A 39 40.75 4.82 -7.87
C ASP A 39 39.27 4.97 -7.51
N PHE A 40 38.43 3.96 -7.77
CA PHE A 40 37.02 3.94 -7.34
C PHE A 40 36.88 3.98 -5.81
N ILE A 41 37.63 3.14 -5.09
CA ILE A 41 37.51 3.07 -3.63
C ILE A 41 37.95 4.39 -3.01
N ARG A 42 39.09 4.94 -3.45
CA ARG A 42 39.57 6.25 -2.99
C ARG A 42 38.57 7.37 -3.28
N TRP A 43 37.95 7.35 -4.46
CA TRP A 43 36.88 8.29 -4.81
C TRP A 43 35.65 8.15 -3.89
N SER A 44 35.25 6.93 -3.52
CA SER A 44 34.14 6.72 -2.58
C SER A 44 34.44 7.23 -1.16
N PHE A 45 35.71 7.35 -0.78
CA PHE A 45 36.17 7.95 0.47
C PHE A 45 36.52 9.44 0.32
N PHE A 46 35.76 10.19 -0.49
CA PHE A 46 35.98 11.62 -0.75
C PHE A 46 35.96 12.52 0.51
N THR A 47 35.40 12.03 1.62
CA THR A 47 35.37 12.72 2.92
C THR A 47 36.73 12.68 3.66
N TYR A 48 37.70 11.92 3.17
CA TYR A 48 39.03 11.78 3.75
C TYR A 48 40.08 12.52 2.91
N SER A 49 40.81 13.47 3.52
CA SER A 49 42.01 14.04 2.89
C SER A 49 43.12 13.00 2.70
N ASN A 50 43.28 12.09 3.68
CA ASN A 50 44.22 10.97 3.62
C ASN A 50 43.45 9.68 3.33
N THR A 51 43.31 9.34 2.05
CA THR A 51 42.59 8.12 1.64
C THR A 51 43.34 6.84 1.98
N ASP A 52 44.68 6.86 2.15
CA ASP A 52 45.41 5.68 2.63
C ASP A 52 44.93 5.25 4.01
N TYR A 53 44.65 6.21 4.91
CA TYR A 53 44.07 5.88 6.21
C TYR A 53 42.69 5.21 6.08
N ALA A 54 41.82 5.73 5.22
CA ALA A 54 40.50 5.14 4.99
C ALA A 54 40.63 3.70 4.47
N LEU A 55 41.46 3.49 3.46
CA LEU A 55 41.70 2.16 2.89
C LEU A 55 42.38 1.22 3.92
N SER A 56 43.24 1.71 4.81
CA SER A 56 43.89 0.84 5.80
C SER A 56 42.94 0.35 6.90
N THR A 57 41.71 0.87 6.97
CA THR A 57 40.64 0.32 7.82
C THR A 57 39.85 -0.81 7.16
N LEU A 58 40.04 -1.02 5.85
CA LEU A 58 39.44 -2.11 5.10
C LEU A 58 40.42 -3.26 4.90
N ALA A 59 39.88 -4.46 4.70
CA ALA A 59 40.66 -5.67 4.45
C ALA A 59 40.49 -6.18 3.02
N ALA A 60 41.56 -6.72 2.44
CA ALA A 60 41.49 -7.52 1.21
C ALA A 60 41.32 -9.02 1.52
N ASP A 61 41.81 -9.47 2.68
CA ASP A 61 41.65 -10.83 3.23
C ASP A 61 41.95 -10.82 4.75
N LYS A 62 42.06 -12.01 5.38
CA LYS A 62 42.28 -12.15 6.84
C LYS A 62 43.63 -11.60 7.33
N GLU A 63 44.61 -11.43 6.46
CA GLU A 63 45.98 -11.09 6.82
C GLU A 63 46.45 -9.75 6.24
N THR A 64 45.71 -9.20 5.26
CA THR A 64 46.14 -8.07 4.45
C THR A 64 45.11 -6.95 4.46
N ASP A 65 45.50 -5.77 4.94
CA ASP A 65 44.72 -4.55 4.77
C ASP A 65 44.70 -4.09 3.29
N LEU A 66 43.75 -3.24 2.94
CA LEU A 66 43.52 -2.88 1.55
C LEU A 66 44.63 -2.00 0.94
N VAL A 67 45.30 -1.17 1.73
CA VAL A 67 46.45 -0.37 1.26
C VAL A 67 47.62 -1.28 0.91
N THR A 68 47.96 -2.20 1.82
CA THR A 68 49.00 -3.21 1.63
C THR A 68 48.69 -4.07 0.39
N PHE A 69 47.43 -4.45 0.19
CA PHE A 69 47.03 -5.15 -1.04
C PHE A 69 47.32 -4.32 -2.29
N PHE A 70 46.90 -3.05 -2.34
CA PHE A 70 47.11 -2.21 -3.53
C PHE A 70 48.59 -1.96 -3.84
N GLN A 71 49.45 -1.92 -2.83
CA GLN A 71 50.90 -1.75 -2.98
C GLN A 71 51.66 -3.04 -3.34
N SER A 72 51.00 -4.21 -3.25
CA SER A 72 51.61 -5.50 -3.59
C SER A 72 51.48 -5.84 -5.08
N ASP A 73 52.19 -6.89 -5.52
CA ASP A 73 52.06 -7.45 -6.88
C ASP A 73 50.87 -8.43 -7.02
N ARG A 74 50.03 -8.60 -5.98
CA ARG A 74 48.88 -9.50 -6.02
C ARG A 74 47.80 -8.99 -6.97
N GLU A 75 47.25 -9.88 -7.78
CA GLU A 75 46.15 -9.57 -8.71
C GLU A 75 44.80 -9.39 -7.99
N LEU A 76 43.90 -8.61 -8.61
CA LEU A 76 42.51 -8.48 -8.17
C LEU A 76 41.72 -9.74 -8.56
N THR A 77 41.33 -10.53 -7.56
CA THR A 77 40.49 -11.73 -7.73
C THR A 77 39.04 -11.44 -7.37
N ALA A 78 38.13 -12.34 -7.77
CA ALA A 78 36.72 -12.26 -7.38
C ALA A 78 36.55 -12.23 -5.85
N GLU A 79 37.31 -13.06 -5.12
CA GLU A 79 37.24 -13.13 -3.66
C GLU A 79 37.64 -11.79 -3.00
N ILE A 80 38.72 -11.17 -3.48
CA ILE A 80 39.17 -9.86 -2.98
C ILE A 80 38.14 -8.78 -3.34
N PHE A 81 37.64 -8.79 -4.58
CA PHE A 81 36.59 -7.88 -5.00
C PHE A 81 35.37 -7.96 -4.08
N TYR A 82 34.81 -9.16 -3.86
CA TYR A 82 33.64 -9.33 -3.00
C TYR A 82 33.91 -8.92 -1.55
N THR A 83 35.07 -9.29 -1.00
CA THR A 83 35.48 -8.90 0.36
C THR A 83 35.47 -7.39 0.53
N VAL A 84 36.02 -6.66 -0.44
CA VAL A 84 36.09 -5.19 -0.38
C VAL A 84 34.72 -4.55 -0.61
N VAL A 85 33.96 -4.98 -1.62
CA VAL A 85 32.67 -4.31 -1.92
C VAL A 85 31.61 -4.56 -0.85
N PHE A 86 31.61 -5.70 -0.16
CA PHE A 86 30.72 -5.89 0.99
C PHE A 86 31.04 -4.93 2.14
N GLN A 87 32.32 -4.62 2.37
CA GLN A 87 32.70 -3.59 3.34
C GLN A 87 32.23 -2.19 2.92
N LEU A 88 32.31 -1.85 1.63
CA LEU A 88 31.75 -0.60 1.11
C LEU A 88 30.22 -0.51 1.28
N LEU A 89 29.53 -1.64 1.21
CA LEU A 89 28.09 -1.73 1.48
C LEU A 89 27.77 -1.76 2.98
N GLY A 90 28.76 -1.62 3.85
CA GLY A 90 28.61 -1.50 5.30
C GLY A 90 28.51 -2.84 6.05
N PHE A 91 28.88 -3.96 5.42
CA PHE A 91 29.06 -5.23 6.11
C PHE A 91 30.45 -5.31 6.74
N SER A 92 30.52 -5.84 7.96
CA SER A 92 31.76 -6.00 8.70
C SER A 92 32.41 -7.33 8.37
N TYR A 93 33.54 -7.31 7.66
CA TYR A 93 34.36 -8.51 7.46
C TYR A 93 34.84 -9.05 8.82
N LEU A 94 34.86 -10.37 8.97
CA LEU A 94 35.11 -11.13 10.22
C LEU A 94 34.01 -11.00 11.30
N VAL A 95 32.87 -10.39 11.00
CA VAL A 95 31.71 -10.32 11.90
C VAL A 95 30.45 -10.76 11.18
N ASP A 96 30.13 -10.11 10.05
CA ASP A 96 28.99 -10.49 9.20
C ASP A 96 29.37 -11.63 8.25
N PHE A 97 30.63 -11.69 7.79
CA PHE A 97 31.12 -12.72 6.87
C PHE A 97 32.64 -12.93 6.96
N GLU A 98 33.09 -14.15 6.64
CA GLU A 98 34.52 -14.51 6.49
C GLU A 98 34.86 -15.13 5.12
N ASP A 99 33.87 -15.72 4.44
CA ASP A 99 33.97 -16.30 3.09
C ASP A 99 33.07 -15.46 2.17
N ALA A 100 33.67 -14.70 1.27
CA ALA A 100 32.94 -13.72 0.49
C ALA A 100 32.04 -14.38 -0.56
N GLU A 101 32.49 -15.48 -1.17
CA GLU A 101 31.70 -16.22 -2.16
C GLU A 101 30.50 -16.96 -1.52
N GLN A 102 30.66 -17.51 -0.32
CA GLN A 102 29.55 -18.06 0.45
C GLN A 102 28.54 -16.96 0.79
N PHE A 103 29.02 -15.83 1.33
CA PHE A 103 28.14 -14.71 1.69
C PHE A 103 27.40 -14.14 0.50
N ARG A 104 28.06 -14.05 -0.67
CA ARG A 104 27.46 -13.64 -1.95
C ARG A 104 26.26 -14.52 -2.32
N LYS A 105 26.41 -15.84 -2.19
CA LYS A 105 25.34 -16.81 -2.50
C LYS A 105 24.19 -16.72 -1.50
N GLU A 106 24.48 -16.67 -0.20
CA GLU A 106 23.48 -16.64 0.86
C GLU A 106 22.64 -15.36 0.82
N THR A 107 23.27 -14.22 0.57
CA THR A 107 22.60 -12.91 0.48
C THR A 107 21.94 -12.69 -0.89
N GLY A 108 22.20 -13.52 -1.90
CA GLY A 108 21.68 -13.31 -3.25
C GLY A 108 22.23 -12.04 -3.90
N PHE A 109 23.49 -11.71 -3.63
CA PHE A 109 24.12 -10.49 -4.14
C PHE A 109 24.06 -10.42 -5.69
N PRO A 110 23.62 -9.30 -6.27
CA PRO A 110 23.27 -9.24 -7.70
C PRO A 110 24.48 -9.16 -8.63
N ILE A 111 25.67 -8.84 -8.12
CA ILE A 111 26.86 -8.59 -8.93
C ILE A 111 27.66 -9.88 -9.09
N VAL A 112 27.95 -10.23 -10.35
CA VAL A 112 28.89 -11.29 -10.72
C VAL A 112 30.18 -10.64 -11.22
N TYR A 113 31.30 -10.94 -10.57
CA TYR A 113 32.62 -10.41 -10.90
C TYR A 113 33.00 -10.73 -12.35
N GLY A 114 33.32 -9.69 -13.13
CA GLY A 114 33.61 -9.77 -14.55
C GLY A 114 34.11 -8.43 -15.11
N ASP A 115 33.27 -7.73 -15.87
CA ASP A 115 33.55 -6.35 -16.29
C ASP A 115 33.54 -5.43 -15.05
N LEU A 116 34.73 -5.00 -14.62
CA LEU A 116 34.88 -4.18 -13.42
C LEU A 116 34.10 -2.88 -13.50
N ILE A 117 34.05 -2.20 -14.66
CA ILE A 117 33.31 -0.93 -14.79
C ILE A 117 31.82 -1.18 -14.60
N GLU A 118 31.30 -2.25 -15.20
CA GLU A 118 29.92 -2.66 -14.99
C GLU A 118 29.64 -3.02 -13.53
N ASN A 119 30.53 -3.80 -12.90
CA ASN A 119 30.40 -4.19 -11.50
C ASN A 119 30.43 -2.98 -10.55
N LEU A 120 31.30 -2.00 -10.78
CA LEU A 120 31.37 -0.77 -9.97
C LEU A 120 30.13 0.11 -10.16
N TYR A 121 29.63 0.20 -11.40
CA TYR A 121 28.39 0.90 -11.70
C TYR A 121 27.16 0.21 -11.05
N GLN A 122 27.09 -1.12 -11.08
CA GLN A 122 26.08 -1.89 -10.36
C GLN A 122 26.19 -1.70 -8.85
N LEU A 123 27.40 -1.65 -8.31
CA LEU A 123 27.66 -1.47 -6.88
C LEU A 123 27.08 -0.14 -6.37
N LEU A 124 27.26 0.94 -7.12
CA LEU A 124 26.66 2.24 -6.80
C LEU A 124 25.12 2.17 -6.72
N ASN A 125 24.49 1.33 -7.55
CA ASN A 125 23.05 1.11 -7.53
C ASN A 125 22.57 0.09 -6.48
N THR A 126 23.48 -0.57 -5.76
CA THR A 126 23.14 -1.64 -4.82
C THR A 126 22.90 -1.06 -3.43
N ARG A 127 21.88 -1.56 -2.72
CA ARG A 127 21.61 -1.16 -1.34
C ARG A 127 22.72 -1.55 -0.38
N THR A 128 23.06 -0.64 0.51
CA THR A 128 23.90 -0.89 1.67
C THR A 128 23.11 -1.65 2.74
N LYS A 129 23.82 -2.22 3.72
CA LYS A 129 23.24 -2.82 4.94
C LYS A 129 22.28 -1.87 5.67
N LYS A 130 22.46 -0.56 5.51
CA LYS A 130 21.71 0.53 6.17
C LYS A 130 20.47 1.03 5.42
N GLY A 131 20.25 0.58 4.18
CA GLY A 131 19.00 0.78 3.43
C GLY A 131 19.05 1.76 2.26
N ASN A 132 20.00 2.70 2.21
CA ASN A 132 20.27 3.50 1.00
C ASN A 132 21.07 2.69 -0.02
N THR A 133 20.88 2.99 -1.31
CA THR A 133 21.88 2.60 -2.32
C THR A 133 23.21 3.25 -2.01
N LEU A 134 24.32 2.65 -2.46
CA LEU A 134 25.64 3.24 -2.21
C LEU A 134 25.72 4.65 -2.82
N ILE A 135 25.16 4.89 -4.01
CA ILE A 135 25.14 6.23 -4.60
C ILE A 135 24.32 7.22 -3.77
N ASP A 136 23.14 6.82 -3.28
CA ASP A 136 22.33 7.71 -2.42
C ASP A 136 23.07 8.07 -1.13
N GLN A 137 23.81 7.12 -0.53
CA GLN A 137 24.65 7.38 0.64
C GLN A 137 25.79 8.35 0.32
N LEU A 138 26.51 8.16 -0.79
CA LEU A 138 27.60 9.07 -1.15
C LEU A 138 27.07 10.48 -1.46
N VAL A 139 25.92 10.60 -2.13
CA VAL A 139 25.27 11.89 -2.38
C VAL A 139 24.82 12.53 -1.07
N SER A 140 24.23 11.77 -0.13
CA SER A 140 23.87 12.30 1.19
C SER A 140 25.08 12.81 1.96
N ASP A 141 26.23 12.15 1.79
CA ASP A 141 27.49 12.46 2.47
C ASP A 141 28.26 13.64 1.85
N GLY A 142 27.81 14.18 0.70
CA GLY A 142 28.46 15.34 0.09
C GLY A 142 29.06 15.16 -1.29
N LEU A 143 28.92 13.99 -1.93
CA LEU A 143 29.61 13.69 -3.19
C LEU A 143 29.33 14.70 -4.30
N ILE A 144 28.06 15.10 -4.43
CA ILE A 144 27.58 16.17 -5.32
C ILE A 144 27.14 17.34 -4.43
N SER A 145 27.19 18.59 -4.90
CA SER A 145 26.62 19.73 -4.17
C SER A 145 25.10 19.79 -4.24
N GLU A 146 24.42 20.39 -3.26
CA GLU A 146 23.00 20.78 -3.38
C GLU A 146 22.87 22.05 -4.26
N ASP A 147 23.05 21.91 -5.57
CA ASP A 147 22.98 23.02 -6.52
C ASP A 147 21.55 23.33 -7.01
N ASN A 148 20.55 22.61 -6.48
CA ASN A 148 19.14 22.69 -6.87
C ASN A 148 18.91 22.42 -8.37
N HIS A 149 19.71 21.54 -8.98
CA HIS A 149 19.48 21.05 -10.32
C HIS A 149 19.26 19.54 -10.29
N TYR A 150 18.59 19.01 -11.31
CA TYR A 150 18.48 17.56 -11.44
C TYR A 150 19.82 16.96 -11.84
N HIS A 151 20.29 16.01 -11.03
CA HIS A 151 21.36 15.09 -11.38
C HIS A 151 20.77 13.68 -11.45
N TYR A 152 21.16 12.92 -12.46
CA TYR A 152 20.63 11.58 -12.69
C TYR A 152 21.73 10.53 -12.60
N PHE A 153 21.38 9.37 -12.05
CA PHE A 153 22.21 8.18 -12.13
C PHE A 153 21.33 6.94 -12.31
N ASN A 154 21.63 6.14 -13.33
CA ASN A 154 20.88 4.94 -13.68
C ASN A 154 19.37 5.18 -13.84
N GLY A 155 18.98 6.28 -14.48
CA GLY A 155 17.58 6.62 -14.69
C GLY A 155 16.85 7.20 -13.47
N LYS A 156 17.55 7.53 -12.37
CA LYS A 156 16.97 8.03 -11.11
C LYS A 156 17.47 9.44 -10.78
N SER A 157 16.59 10.29 -10.26
CA SER A 157 16.97 11.61 -9.73
C SER A 157 17.72 11.47 -8.39
N LEU A 158 18.82 12.20 -8.23
CA LEU A 158 19.67 12.23 -7.04
C LEU A 158 19.28 13.37 -6.08
N ALA A 159 19.60 13.20 -4.79
CA ALA A 159 19.31 14.17 -3.73
C ALA A 159 20.20 15.44 -3.81
N THR A 160 19.88 16.32 -4.76
CA THR A 160 20.67 17.49 -5.16
C THR A 160 19.92 18.81 -5.00
N PHE A 161 18.65 18.76 -4.55
CA PHE A 161 17.88 19.91 -4.11
C PHE A 161 17.97 20.08 -2.60
N SER A 162 18.27 21.30 -2.15
CA SER A 162 18.40 21.59 -0.72
C SER A 162 17.06 21.57 -0.01
N THR A 163 17.00 20.84 1.11
CA THR A 163 15.81 20.77 1.96
C THR A 163 15.75 21.86 3.03
N HIS A 164 16.83 22.64 3.16
CA HIS A 164 16.97 23.71 4.15
C HIS A 164 16.16 24.96 3.78
N ASP A 165 16.10 25.30 2.48
CA ASP A 165 15.45 26.52 1.94
C ASP A 165 14.23 26.18 1.06
N VAL A 166 13.47 25.14 1.45
CA VAL A 166 12.23 24.78 0.74
C VAL A 166 11.14 25.82 0.97
N ILE A 167 10.35 26.06 -0.07
CA ILE A 167 9.19 26.93 -0.04
C ILE A 167 8.01 26.18 0.58
N ARG A 168 7.30 26.84 1.50
CA ARG A 168 6.19 26.28 2.29
C ARG A 168 4.99 27.22 2.22
N GLU A 169 3.96 26.80 1.50
CA GLU A 169 2.84 27.67 1.10
C GLU A 169 1.50 26.95 1.31
N VAL A 170 0.44 27.72 1.50
CA VAL A 170 -0.94 27.23 1.51
C VAL A 170 -1.74 27.98 0.46
N VAL A 171 -2.57 27.24 -0.27
CA VAL A 171 -3.54 27.80 -1.22
C VAL A 171 -4.90 27.14 -1.06
N TYR A 172 -5.94 27.80 -1.55
CA TYR A 172 -7.32 27.32 -1.49
C TYR A 172 -7.85 27.11 -2.91
N VAL A 173 -7.81 25.87 -3.39
CA VAL A 173 -8.27 25.49 -4.72
C VAL A 173 -9.79 25.54 -4.75
N GLU A 174 -10.36 26.21 -5.75
CA GLU A 174 -11.80 26.24 -5.97
C GLU A 174 -12.24 24.93 -6.62
N SER A 175 -13.00 24.10 -5.91
CA SER A 175 -13.53 22.88 -6.50
C SER A 175 -14.68 23.17 -7.47
N ARG A 176 -15.24 22.12 -8.08
CA ARG A 176 -16.47 22.18 -8.87
C ARG A 176 -17.66 21.55 -8.15
N VAL A 177 -17.60 21.40 -6.84
CA VAL A 177 -18.68 20.83 -6.02
C VAL A 177 -19.18 21.85 -5.02
N ASP A 178 -20.45 21.72 -4.62
CA ASP A 178 -21.11 22.54 -3.61
C ASP A 178 -21.80 21.57 -2.63
N THR A 179 -20.99 21.03 -1.71
CA THR A 179 -21.40 19.92 -0.86
C THR A 179 -22.26 20.36 0.33
N ASP A 180 -22.11 21.60 0.78
CA ASP A 180 -22.95 22.21 1.82
C ASP A 180 -24.12 23.05 1.26
N LYS A 181 -24.22 23.19 -0.06
CA LYS A 181 -25.33 23.83 -0.80
C LYS A 181 -25.50 25.30 -0.48
N ASP A 182 -24.39 26.00 -0.27
CA ASP A 182 -24.37 27.44 0.01
C ASP A 182 -24.41 28.30 -1.27
N GLY A 183 -24.37 27.67 -2.44
CA GLY A 183 -24.40 28.30 -3.76
C GLY A 183 -23.03 28.72 -4.28
N LEU A 184 -21.95 28.36 -3.59
CA LEU A 184 -20.56 28.60 -3.98
C LEU A 184 -19.82 27.27 -4.17
N PRO A 185 -18.83 27.19 -5.07
CA PRO A 185 -17.98 26.01 -5.15
C PRO A 185 -17.08 25.90 -3.92
N ASP A 186 -16.98 24.74 -3.29
CA ASP A 186 -16.19 24.51 -2.09
C ASP A 186 -14.71 24.82 -2.32
N LEU A 187 -14.07 25.57 -1.42
CA LEU A 187 -12.63 25.76 -1.41
C LEU A 187 -11.91 24.63 -0.66
N VAL A 188 -10.89 24.05 -1.29
CA VAL A 188 -10.07 22.96 -0.74
C VAL A 188 -8.68 23.47 -0.39
N LYS A 189 -8.28 23.29 0.87
CA LYS A 189 -6.93 23.62 1.33
C LYS A 189 -5.88 22.66 0.77
N VAL A 190 -4.83 23.23 0.20
CA VAL A 190 -3.64 22.53 -0.27
C VAL A 190 -2.41 23.05 0.46
N SER A 191 -1.74 22.16 1.20
CA SER A 191 -0.44 22.42 1.82
C SER A 191 0.67 22.05 0.84
N ILE A 192 1.57 22.99 0.52
CA ILE A 192 2.61 22.84 -0.50
C ILE A 192 3.99 22.95 0.16
N ILE A 193 4.86 21.97 -0.11
CA ILE A 193 6.28 22.02 0.20
C ILE A 193 7.05 21.75 -1.09
N ARG A 194 7.84 22.70 -1.57
CA ARG A 194 8.57 22.55 -2.84
C ARG A 194 10.00 23.06 -2.75
N PRO A 195 10.97 22.42 -3.44
CA PRO A 195 12.32 22.95 -3.53
C PRO A 195 12.34 24.22 -4.37
N ARG A 196 13.40 25.02 -4.22
CA ARG A 196 13.68 26.10 -5.17
C ARG A 196 14.23 25.50 -6.46
N TYR A 197 13.72 25.96 -7.60
CA TYR A 197 14.20 25.57 -8.92
C TYR A 197 13.91 26.69 -9.91
N ASP A 198 14.87 26.99 -10.79
CA ASP A 198 14.68 27.94 -11.90
C ASP A 198 14.10 27.18 -13.11
N GLY A 199 12.87 26.71 -12.94
CA GLY A 199 12.16 25.85 -13.88
C GLY A 199 10.89 25.28 -13.26
N GLN A 200 10.25 24.36 -13.98
CA GLN A 200 9.04 23.70 -13.51
C GLN A 200 9.34 22.32 -12.95
N ILE A 201 8.65 21.96 -11.86
CA ILE A 201 8.81 20.67 -11.18
C ILE A 201 7.48 19.90 -11.14
N PRO A 202 7.52 18.56 -11.09
CA PRO A 202 6.35 17.73 -10.88
C PRO A 202 5.92 17.70 -9.41
N SER A 203 4.74 17.14 -9.15
CA SER A 203 4.15 17.05 -7.80
C SER A 203 3.90 15.61 -7.36
N VAL A 204 4.25 15.30 -6.11
CA VAL A 204 3.83 14.12 -5.36
C VAL A 204 2.67 14.55 -4.45
N MET A 205 1.46 14.16 -4.83
CA MET A 205 0.21 14.57 -4.18
C MET A 205 -0.33 13.47 -3.26
N THR A 206 -0.58 13.83 -2.01
CA THR A 206 -1.25 12.98 -1.03
C THR A 206 -2.63 13.55 -0.73
N ALA A 207 -3.67 12.90 -1.25
CA ALA A 207 -5.07 13.21 -0.94
C ALA A 207 -5.46 12.54 0.38
N SER A 208 -5.52 13.30 1.47
CA SER A 208 -5.67 12.76 2.82
C SER A 208 -6.74 13.51 3.61
N PRO A 209 -7.92 12.89 3.81
CA PRO A 209 -8.95 13.40 4.72
C PRO A 209 -8.46 13.54 6.17
N TYR A 210 -7.40 12.82 6.55
CA TYR A 210 -6.81 12.85 7.89
C TYR A 210 -5.81 13.99 8.11
N HIS A 211 -5.36 14.65 7.05
CA HIS A 211 -4.16 15.51 7.08
C HIS A 211 -4.25 16.62 8.13
N GLN A 212 -5.42 17.26 8.24
CA GLN A 212 -5.65 18.37 9.16
C GLN A 212 -6.09 17.93 10.58
N GLY A 213 -6.02 16.64 10.87
CA GLY A 213 -6.40 16.03 12.15
C GLY A 213 -7.66 15.18 12.05
N THR A 214 -7.87 14.33 13.05
CA THR A 214 -9.03 13.44 13.19
C THR A 214 -9.83 13.77 14.44
N ASN A 215 -11.12 13.41 14.46
CA ASN A 215 -12.01 13.59 15.61
C ASN A 215 -12.33 12.24 16.28
N ASP A 216 -11.33 11.64 16.91
CA ASP A 216 -11.41 10.30 17.49
C ASP A 216 -12.57 10.15 18.47
N LYS A 217 -12.83 11.18 19.29
CA LYS A 217 -13.94 11.17 20.28
C LYS A 217 -15.31 11.04 19.63
N ALA A 218 -15.53 11.67 18.49
CA ALA A 218 -16.81 11.59 17.79
C ALA A 218 -16.94 10.25 17.07
N SER A 219 -15.85 9.79 16.44
CA SER A 219 -15.76 8.45 15.83
C SER A 219 -16.07 7.34 16.84
N ASP A 220 -15.42 7.34 18.01
CA ASP A 220 -15.62 6.37 19.08
C ASP A 220 -17.07 6.33 19.57
N LYS A 221 -17.73 7.50 19.63
CA LYS A 221 -19.13 7.62 20.04
C LYS A 221 -20.09 7.07 18.97
N ALA A 222 -19.67 7.07 17.69
CA ALA A 222 -20.45 6.57 16.57
C ALA A 222 -20.31 5.05 16.36
N LEU A 223 -19.42 4.36 17.09
CA LEU A 223 -19.26 2.91 16.99
C LEU A 223 -20.56 2.17 17.38
N TYR A 224 -20.92 1.20 16.55
CA TYR A 224 -22.08 0.34 16.79
C TYR A 224 -21.77 -0.76 17.78
N LYS A 225 -22.78 -1.12 18.57
CA LYS A 225 -22.77 -2.43 19.23
C LYS A 225 -22.91 -3.52 18.19
N MET A 226 -22.09 -4.56 18.36
CA MET A 226 -22.08 -5.70 17.43
C MET A 226 -23.11 -6.76 17.85
N GLU A 227 -23.56 -6.75 19.10
CA GLU A 227 -24.64 -7.59 19.58
C GLU A 227 -25.99 -7.20 18.96
N GLY A 228 -26.65 -8.17 18.35
CA GLY A 228 -27.94 -7.99 17.69
C GLY A 228 -28.37 -9.27 16.99
N GLU A 229 -29.62 -9.32 16.53
CA GLU A 229 -30.11 -10.47 15.76
C GLU A 229 -29.86 -10.25 14.26
N LEU A 230 -29.51 -11.31 13.54
CA LEU A 230 -29.48 -11.29 12.09
C LEU A 230 -30.93 -11.16 11.58
N GLU A 231 -31.17 -10.11 10.79
CA GLU A 231 -32.47 -9.81 10.21
C GLU A 231 -32.86 -10.84 9.13
N VAL A 232 -34.14 -11.21 9.08
CA VAL A 232 -34.72 -11.95 7.95
C VAL A 232 -35.11 -10.94 6.87
N LYS A 233 -34.47 -11.03 5.71
CA LYS A 233 -34.71 -10.09 4.60
C LYS A 233 -35.89 -10.53 3.73
N PRO A 234 -36.76 -9.62 3.27
CA PRO A 234 -37.76 -9.96 2.27
C PRO A 234 -37.10 -10.25 0.92
N PRO A 235 -37.55 -11.27 0.15
CA PRO A 235 -36.98 -11.58 -1.15
C PRO A 235 -37.25 -10.44 -2.14
N HIS A 236 -36.21 -9.97 -2.82
CA HIS A 236 -36.29 -8.91 -3.82
C HIS A 236 -34.99 -8.84 -4.66
N THR A 237 -35.05 -8.07 -5.74
CA THR A 237 -33.87 -7.67 -6.51
C THR A 237 -33.56 -6.21 -6.21
N ILE A 238 -32.29 -5.89 -5.96
CA ILE A 238 -31.81 -4.53 -5.78
C ILE A 238 -31.70 -3.88 -7.16
N GLU A 239 -32.47 -2.81 -7.34
CA GLU A 239 -32.40 -1.94 -8.52
C GLU A 239 -31.43 -0.77 -8.24
N LEU A 240 -30.61 -0.43 -9.23
CA LEU A 240 -29.59 0.61 -9.15
C LEU A 240 -29.69 1.57 -10.33
N GLU A 241 -29.32 2.81 -10.10
CA GLU A 241 -29.21 3.83 -11.12
C GLU A 241 -27.74 4.17 -11.40
N GLU A 242 -27.47 4.66 -12.61
CA GLU A 242 -26.15 5.17 -12.97
C GLU A 242 -25.80 6.40 -12.12
N PRO A 243 -24.66 6.38 -11.38
CA PRO A 243 -24.26 7.52 -10.55
C PRO A 243 -24.08 8.80 -11.37
N LYS A 244 -24.55 9.93 -10.83
CA LYS A 244 -24.45 11.26 -11.46
C LYS A 244 -23.67 12.22 -10.59
N LEU A 245 -22.73 12.94 -11.19
CA LEU A 245 -21.99 14.03 -10.55
C LEU A 245 -22.49 15.37 -11.09
N ASN A 246 -23.01 16.22 -10.20
CA ASN A 246 -23.41 17.58 -10.54
C ASN A 246 -22.25 18.52 -10.25
N LEU A 247 -21.86 19.30 -11.25
CA LEU A 247 -20.76 20.26 -11.15
C LEU A 247 -21.31 21.69 -11.09
N VAL A 248 -20.66 22.53 -10.29
CA VAL A 248 -20.91 23.97 -10.23
C VAL A 248 -19.85 24.75 -11.01
N GLU A 249 -20.21 25.96 -11.42
CA GLU A 249 -19.33 26.85 -12.16
C GLU A 249 -18.51 27.75 -11.22
N PRO A 250 -17.29 28.14 -11.61
CA PRO A 250 -16.45 29.05 -10.82
C PRO A 250 -17.16 30.36 -10.48
N HIS A 251 -17.03 30.84 -9.23
CA HIS A 251 -17.72 32.03 -8.76
C HIS A 251 -16.85 33.31 -8.74
N GLY A 252 -17.34 34.42 -9.30
CA GLY A 252 -16.75 35.74 -9.13
C GLY A 252 -15.47 36.03 -9.94
N GLN A 253 -14.89 37.22 -9.73
CA GLN A 253 -13.62 37.69 -10.32
C GLN A 253 -12.57 37.86 -9.23
N ALA A 254 -11.29 37.68 -9.59
CA ALA A 254 -10.16 37.81 -8.68
C ALA A 254 -8.96 38.48 -9.35
N GLU A 255 -8.18 39.23 -8.57
CA GLU A 255 -6.90 39.78 -8.99
C GLU A 255 -5.83 38.68 -8.94
N VAL A 256 -5.06 38.50 -10.01
CA VAL A 256 -3.98 37.51 -10.04
C VAL A 256 -2.76 38.07 -9.32
N VAL A 257 -2.25 37.32 -8.33
CA VAL A 257 -1.03 37.63 -7.58
C VAL A 257 0.04 36.57 -7.81
N SER A 258 1.29 36.92 -7.55
CA SER A 258 2.45 36.04 -7.79
C SER A 258 2.78 35.08 -6.64
N GLU A 259 2.31 35.36 -5.43
CA GLU A 259 2.69 34.60 -4.24
C GLU A 259 1.46 34.22 -3.41
N ALA A 260 1.54 33.07 -2.72
CA ALA A 260 0.59 32.71 -1.69
C ALA A 260 0.79 33.61 -0.44
N GLU A 261 -0.29 33.86 0.29
CA GLU A 261 -0.25 34.78 1.45
C GLU A 261 -0.26 34.05 2.80
N GLU A 262 -0.57 32.75 2.80
CA GLU A 262 -0.44 31.87 3.94
C GLU A 262 0.81 30.99 3.79
N LYS A 263 1.66 31.01 4.81
CA LYS A 263 2.81 30.11 4.90
C LYS A 263 2.41 28.84 5.62
N LEU A 264 2.79 27.69 5.06
CA LEU A 264 2.63 26.41 5.74
C LEU A 264 3.61 26.33 6.92
N SER A 265 3.06 26.07 8.11
CA SER A 265 3.84 25.90 9.34
C SER A 265 4.23 24.43 9.53
N HIS A 266 3.51 23.72 10.40
CA HIS A 266 3.70 22.30 10.66
C HIS A 266 2.63 21.48 9.96
N ILE A 267 3.02 20.31 9.46
CA ILE A 267 2.11 19.25 9.06
C ILE A 267 2.13 18.17 10.15
N ASN A 268 0.98 17.57 10.44
CA ASN A 268 0.86 16.56 11.50
C ASN A 268 1.69 15.30 11.19
N SER A 269 1.72 14.89 9.92
CA SER A 269 2.47 13.74 9.43
C SER A 269 2.76 13.91 7.94
N SER A 270 3.97 13.56 7.51
CA SER A 270 4.36 13.38 6.10
C SER A 270 4.48 11.90 5.77
N TYR A 271 4.15 11.52 4.53
CA TYR A 271 4.54 10.21 4.04
C TYR A 271 6.02 10.26 3.63
N THR A 272 6.83 9.36 4.17
CA THR A 272 8.28 9.43 4.02
C THR A 272 8.78 9.14 2.60
N LEU A 273 7.99 8.45 1.76
CA LEU A 273 8.29 8.38 0.32
C LEU A 273 8.25 9.78 -0.33
N ASN A 274 7.32 10.64 0.07
CA ASN A 274 7.27 12.02 -0.42
C ASN A 274 8.49 12.80 0.08
N ASP A 275 8.93 12.57 1.32
CA ASP A 275 10.15 13.19 1.86
C ASP A 275 11.42 12.72 1.13
N TYR A 276 11.45 11.50 0.60
CA TYR A 276 12.50 11.00 -0.29
C TYR A 276 12.54 11.75 -1.64
N PHE A 277 11.40 12.15 -2.18
CA PHE A 277 11.30 12.83 -3.47
C PHE A 277 11.56 14.34 -3.40
N LEU A 278 11.34 14.97 -2.26
CA LEU A 278 11.58 16.41 -2.08
C LEU A 278 13.02 16.86 -2.43
N PRO A 279 14.10 16.26 -1.89
CA PRO A 279 15.47 16.60 -2.28
C PRO A 279 15.85 16.13 -3.69
N ARG A 280 14.96 15.40 -4.37
CA ARG A 280 15.13 14.91 -5.75
C ARG A 280 14.36 15.76 -6.76
N GLY A 281 13.87 16.93 -6.35
CA GLY A 281 13.25 17.92 -7.23
C GLY A 281 11.77 17.70 -7.48
N PHE A 282 11.03 17.17 -6.49
CA PHE A 282 9.57 17.03 -6.59
C PHE A 282 8.89 17.87 -5.51
N ALA A 283 7.74 18.49 -5.83
CA ALA A 283 6.93 19.17 -4.84
C ALA A 283 6.06 18.17 -4.06
N ASN A 284 5.96 18.33 -2.75
CA ASN A 284 5.04 17.58 -1.89
C ASN A 284 3.76 18.38 -1.67
N LEU A 285 2.63 17.80 -2.08
CA LEU A 285 1.31 18.38 -1.89
C LEU A 285 0.50 17.51 -0.94
N TYR A 286 -0.05 18.10 0.10
CA TYR A 286 -1.02 17.46 0.98
C TYR A 286 -2.36 18.15 0.85
N VAL A 287 -3.34 17.43 0.29
CA VAL A 287 -4.66 17.96 -0.02
C VAL A 287 -5.65 17.42 1.00
N SER A 288 -6.37 18.33 1.65
CA SER A 288 -7.24 17.96 2.78
C SER A 288 -8.61 17.47 2.29
N GLY A 289 -9.17 18.08 1.24
CA GLY A 289 -10.48 17.74 0.67
C GLY A 289 -11.65 18.49 1.32
N VAL A 290 -12.86 18.33 0.78
CA VAL A 290 -14.09 18.93 1.34
C VAL A 290 -14.38 18.41 2.75
N GLY A 291 -15.03 19.23 3.59
CA GLY A 291 -15.39 18.84 4.95
C GLY A 291 -14.22 18.71 5.93
N THR A 292 -13.00 19.05 5.52
CA THR A 292 -11.82 19.07 6.38
C THR A 292 -11.50 20.47 6.90
N LYS A 293 -10.79 20.55 8.02
CA LYS A 293 -10.37 21.82 8.65
C LYS A 293 -9.71 22.75 7.62
N ASP A 294 -10.06 24.03 7.71
CA ASP A 294 -9.68 25.10 6.77
C ASP A 294 -10.16 24.93 5.31
N SER A 295 -10.82 23.82 4.95
CA SER A 295 -11.57 23.69 3.69
C SER A 295 -13.06 24.00 3.92
N GLN A 296 -13.82 24.20 2.85
CA GLN A 296 -15.27 24.35 2.89
C GLN A 296 -15.99 23.01 2.66
N GLY A 297 -17.32 23.03 2.69
CA GLY A 297 -18.14 21.86 2.37
C GLY A 297 -18.35 20.85 3.49
N LEU A 298 -19.09 19.80 3.17
CA LEU A 298 -19.36 18.63 4.01
C LEU A 298 -18.44 17.46 3.64
N MET A 299 -18.25 16.54 4.58
CA MET A 299 -17.47 15.33 4.34
C MET A 299 -18.35 14.27 3.67
N THR A 300 -18.34 14.22 2.35
CA THR A 300 -19.19 13.31 1.57
C THR A 300 -18.68 11.87 1.56
N ASN A 301 -17.40 11.67 1.91
CA ASN A 301 -16.64 10.42 1.97
C ASN A 301 -16.83 9.49 0.77
N GLY A 302 -15.75 9.18 0.07
CA GLY A 302 -15.70 8.13 -0.95
C GLY A 302 -16.47 8.38 -2.25
N ASP A 303 -17.45 9.29 -2.26
CA ASP A 303 -18.23 9.61 -3.46
C ASP A 303 -17.43 10.45 -4.47
N TYR A 304 -17.99 10.62 -5.67
CA TYR A 304 -17.31 11.40 -6.71
C TYR A 304 -17.30 12.91 -6.47
N GLN A 305 -18.04 13.45 -5.49
CA GLN A 305 -17.88 14.84 -5.08
C GLN A 305 -16.55 15.05 -4.35
N GLN A 306 -16.21 14.14 -3.44
CA GLN A 306 -14.90 14.14 -2.79
C GLN A 306 -13.77 13.95 -3.82
N ILE A 307 -13.93 13.02 -4.76
CA ILE A 307 -12.94 12.79 -5.82
C ILE A 307 -12.76 14.04 -6.70
N GLU A 308 -13.85 14.69 -7.11
CA GLU A 308 -13.78 15.91 -7.93
C GLU A 308 -13.03 17.03 -7.20
N ALA A 309 -13.27 17.22 -5.90
CA ALA A 309 -12.57 18.20 -5.08
C ALA A 309 -11.04 17.98 -5.08
N TYR A 310 -10.59 16.73 -5.02
CA TYR A 310 -9.16 16.39 -5.17
C TYR A 310 -8.67 16.57 -6.62
N LYS A 311 -9.48 16.17 -7.61
CA LYS A 311 -9.16 16.31 -9.04
C LYS A 311 -8.91 17.77 -9.41
N ASN A 312 -9.68 18.70 -8.84
CA ASN A 312 -9.53 20.12 -9.16
C ASN A 312 -8.18 20.70 -8.71
N VAL A 313 -7.46 20.06 -7.78
CA VAL A 313 -6.07 20.42 -7.46
C VAL A 313 -5.14 20.08 -8.64
N ILE A 314 -5.32 18.92 -9.27
CA ILE A 314 -4.57 18.53 -10.48
C ILE A 314 -4.92 19.47 -11.64
N ASP A 315 -6.20 19.85 -11.77
CA ASP A 315 -6.62 20.87 -12.73
C ASP A 315 -5.97 22.24 -12.45
N TRP A 316 -5.82 22.65 -11.19
CA TRP A 316 -5.13 23.89 -10.83
C TRP A 316 -3.63 23.85 -11.18
N LEU A 317 -2.95 22.74 -10.89
CA LEU A 317 -1.55 22.51 -11.28
C LEU A 317 -1.35 22.59 -12.80
N ASN A 318 -2.39 22.33 -13.58
CA ASN A 318 -2.40 22.41 -15.04
C ASN A 318 -3.09 23.67 -15.59
N GLY A 319 -3.40 24.67 -14.74
CA GLY A 319 -4.00 25.93 -15.16
C GLY A 319 -5.46 25.83 -15.64
N ARG A 320 -6.15 24.72 -15.37
CA ARG A 320 -7.57 24.48 -15.69
C ARG A 320 -8.51 24.82 -14.53
N CYS A 321 -7.97 25.09 -13.35
CA CYS A 321 -8.73 25.47 -12.16
C CYS A 321 -8.12 26.69 -11.44
N ARG A 322 -8.93 27.40 -10.66
CA ARG A 322 -8.50 28.56 -9.86
C ARG A 322 -8.11 28.12 -8.45
N ALA A 323 -7.16 28.84 -7.87
CA ALA A 323 -6.88 28.79 -6.43
C ALA A 323 -6.72 30.21 -5.90
N PHE A 324 -7.03 30.38 -4.62
CA PHE A 324 -6.99 31.68 -3.95
C PHE A 324 -6.01 31.69 -2.79
N THR A 325 -5.60 32.89 -2.39
CA THR A 325 -4.73 33.09 -1.22
C THR A 325 -5.49 32.89 0.10
N ASP A 326 -6.81 33.10 0.09
CA ASP A 326 -7.70 32.95 1.23
C ASP A 326 -9.15 32.68 0.80
N HIS A 327 -10.05 32.53 1.79
CA HIS A 327 -11.48 32.27 1.55
C HIS A 327 -12.27 33.47 1.01
N THR A 328 -11.67 34.66 0.90
CA THR A 328 -12.35 35.85 0.36
C THR A 328 -12.51 35.80 -1.16
N ARG A 329 -11.77 34.91 -1.84
CA ARG A 329 -11.75 34.73 -3.30
C ARG A 329 -11.34 35.98 -4.09
N LYS A 330 -10.70 36.96 -3.43
CA LYS A 330 -10.32 38.23 -4.08
C LYS A 330 -8.99 38.16 -4.82
N ARG A 331 -8.08 37.29 -4.37
CA ARG A 331 -6.71 37.20 -4.89
C ARG A 331 -6.43 35.77 -5.34
N GLN A 332 -6.21 35.59 -6.63
CA GLN A 332 -5.97 34.31 -7.29
C GLN A 332 -4.46 34.06 -7.41
N VAL A 333 -4.05 32.83 -7.13
CA VAL A 333 -2.67 32.35 -7.32
C VAL A 333 -2.63 31.22 -8.37
N LYS A 334 -1.58 31.20 -9.19
CA LYS A 334 -1.34 30.18 -10.22
C LYS A 334 -0.22 29.22 -9.78
N ALA A 335 -0.26 28.00 -10.29
CA ALA A 335 0.83 27.03 -10.12
C ALA A 335 1.89 27.16 -11.23
N ASP A 336 2.47 28.35 -11.40
CA ASP A 336 3.46 28.64 -12.46
C ASP A 336 4.76 27.84 -12.32
N TRP A 337 5.11 27.44 -11.09
CA TRP A 337 6.21 26.54 -10.75
C TRP A 337 5.97 25.07 -11.15
N SER A 338 4.74 24.67 -11.45
CA SER A 338 4.41 23.27 -11.73
C SER A 338 4.55 22.93 -13.21
N ASN A 339 5.07 21.72 -13.51
CA ASN A 339 5.05 21.19 -14.87
C ASN A 339 3.73 20.48 -15.23
N GLY A 340 2.74 20.49 -14.32
CA GLY A 340 1.43 19.85 -14.49
C GLY A 340 1.39 18.34 -14.25
N LYS A 341 2.53 17.66 -14.16
CA LYS A 341 2.60 16.20 -13.95
C LYS A 341 2.55 15.84 -12.48
N VAL A 342 1.68 14.88 -12.16
CA VAL A 342 1.33 14.49 -10.80
C VAL A 342 1.45 12.98 -10.64
N VAL A 343 2.00 12.55 -9.51
CA VAL A 343 1.81 11.22 -8.95
C VAL A 343 1.00 11.33 -7.65
N THR A 344 0.07 10.42 -7.41
CA THR A 344 -0.58 10.31 -6.09
C THR A 344 0.03 9.21 -5.23
N THR A 345 0.06 9.43 -3.92
CA THR A 345 0.71 8.51 -2.96
C THR A 345 -0.08 8.35 -1.67
N GLY A 346 0.12 7.21 -1.00
CA GLY A 346 -0.25 7.00 0.40
C GLY A 346 -1.07 5.74 0.64
N ILE A 347 -1.21 5.38 1.92
CA ILE A 347 -1.90 4.17 2.37
C ILE A 347 -3.36 4.41 2.72
N SER A 348 -4.18 3.35 2.68
CA SER A 348 -5.53 3.36 3.23
C SER A 348 -6.44 4.30 2.45
N TYR A 349 -7.17 5.20 3.13
CA TYR A 349 -7.95 6.27 2.50
C TYR A 349 -7.15 7.05 1.45
N LEU A 350 -5.83 7.26 1.64
CA LEU A 350 -5.00 7.95 0.65
C LEU A 350 -4.84 7.13 -0.64
N GLY A 351 -4.66 5.81 -0.50
CA GLY A 351 -4.67 4.86 -1.62
C GLY A 351 -6.06 4.73 -2.26
N THR A 352 -7.12 4.82 -1.46
CA THR A 352 -8.51 4.88 -1.92
C THR A 352 -8.77 6.10 -2.79
N MET A 353 -8.29 7.27 -2.38
CA MET A 353 -8.39 8.50 -3.18
C MET A 353 -7.56 8.39 -4.45
N SER A 354 -6.40 7.74 -4.41
CA SER A 354 -5.61 7.44 -5.61
C SER A 354 -6.38 6.59 -6.63
N ASN A 355 -7.06 5.52 -6.17
CA ASN A 355 -7.95 4.72 -7.01
C ASN A 355 -9.06 5.58 -7.62
N GLY A 356 -9.80 6.32 -6.79
CA GLY A 356 -10.91 7.17 -7.25
C GLY A 356 -10.46 8.22 -8.26
N LEU A 357 -9.36 8.94 -7.99
CA LEU A 357 -8.79 9.94 -8.89
C LEU A 357 -8.37 9.34 -10.24
N ALA A 358 -7.72 8.18 -10.25
CA ALA A 358 -7.35 7.52 -11.50
C ALA A 358 -8.56 7.23 -12.38
N THR A 359 -9.70 6.85 -11.78
CA THR A 359 -10.94 6.57 -12.53
C THR A 359 -11.62 7.82 -13.12
N THR A 360 -11.11 9.03 -12.84
CA THR A 360 -11.57 10.24 -13.53
C THR A 360 -10.91 10.43 -14.89
N GLY A 361 -9.75 9.81 -15.13
CA GLY A 361 -8.94 10.04 -16.33
C GLY A 361 -8.40 11.47 -16.45
N VAL A 362 -8.21 12.19 -15.33
CA VAL A 362 -7.76 13.59 -15.35
C VAL A 362 -6.38 13.75 -15.98
N ASP A 363 -6.28 14.68 -16.92
CA ASP A 363 -5.01 15.04 -17.57
C ASP A 363 -3.99 15.57 -16.55
N GLY A 364 -2.76 15.08 -16.62
CA GLY A 364 -1.67 15.44 -15.71
C GLY A 364 -1.47 14.45 -14.56
N LEU A 365 -2.43 13.54 -14.29
CA LEU A 365 -2.19 12.40 -13.40
C LEU A 365 -1.47 11.28 -14.17
N GLU A 366 -0.16 11.20 -14.01
CA GLU A 366 0.70 10.30 -14.80
C GLU A 366 0.85 8.92 -14.17
N VAL A 367 0.90 8.88 -12.83
CA VAL A 367 1.11 7.66 -12.04
C VAL A 367 0.24 7.71 -10.78
N ILE A 368 -0.29 6.59 -10.33
CA ILE A 368 -0.78 6.44 -8.96
C ILE A 368 0.03 5.37 -8.22
N ILE A 369 0.37 5.64 -6.95
CA ILE A 369 0.95 4.69 -6.01
C ILE A 369 -0.10 4.47 -4.92
N ALA A 370 -0.98 3.50 -5.15
CA ALA A 370 -2.11 3.18 -4.28
C ALA A 370 -1.74 2.06 -3.30
N GLU A 371 -1.49 2.42 -2.04
CA GLU A 371 -1.07 1.49 -1.01
C GLU A 371 -2.26 1.11 -0.14
N ALA A 372 -2.57 -0.18 0.01
CA ALA A 372 -3.73 -0.67 0.75
C ALA A 372 -5.02 0.15 0.50
N GLY A 373 -5.32 0.44 -0.77
CA GLY A 373 -6.42 1.31 -1.17
C GLY A 373 -7.74 0.56 -1.37
N ILE A 374 -8.86 1.17 -0.96
CA ILE A 374 -10.21 0.66 -1.21
C ILE A 374 -10.58 0.93 -2.67
N SER A 375 -11.18 -0.06 -3.34
CA SER A 375 -11.72 0.07 -4.70
C SER A 375 -13.24 0.20 -4.75
N SER A 376 -13.93 -0.27 -3.70
CA SER A 376 -15.38 -0.22 -3.51
C SER A 376 -15.66 -0.16 -2.02
N TRP A 377 -16.31 0.90 -1.56
CA TRP A 377 -16.55 1.13 -0.12
C TRP A 377 -17.48 0.10 0.51
N TYR A 378 -18.38 -0.51 -0.28
CA TYR A 378 -19.17 -1.65 0.18
C TYR A 378 -18.27 -2.74 0.73
N ASN A 379 -17.23 -3.12 -0.02
CA ASN A 379 -16.39 -4.26 0.35
C ASN A 379 -15.54 -3.98 1.60
N TYR A 380 -15.39 -2.73 2.03
CA TYR A 380 -14.68 -2.39 3.25
C TYR A 380 -15.54 -2.66 4.50
N TYR A 381 -16.81 -2.24 4.48
CA TYR A 381 -17.74 -2.38 5.61
C TYR A 381 -18.77 -3.51 5.49
N ARG A 382 -18.80 -4.21 4.35
CA ARG A 382 -19.75 -5.28 4.03
C ARG A 382 -19.06 -6.39 3.23
N GLU A 383 -19.69 -7.56 3.23
CA GLU A 383 -19.30 -8.69 2.40
C GLU A 383 -20.51 -9.58 2.11
N ASN A 384 -20.81 -9.84 0.84
CA ASN A 384 -21.86 -10.75 0.38
C ASN A 384 -23.20 -10.63 1.15
N GLY A 385 -23.73 -9.41 1.23
CA GLY A 385 -24.99 -9.09 1.91
C GLY A 385 -24.91 -9.06 3.43
N LEU A 386 -23.72 -9.00 4.03
CA LEU A 386 -23.53 -9.01 5.47
C LEU A 386 -22.75 -7.78 5.93
N VAL A 387 -23.08 -7.27 7.12
CA VAL A 387 -22.23 -6.30 7.82
C VAL A 387 -20.94 -6.99 8.27
N THR A 388 -19.81 -6.49 7.79
CA THR A 388 -18.47 -6.97 8.15
C THR A 388 -17.59 -5.79 8.51
N SER A 389 -17.25 -5.69 9.79
CA SER A 389 -16.33 -4.66 10.26
C SER A 389 -14.93 -4.86 9.66
N PRO A 390 -14.16 -3.79 9.42
CA PRO A 390 -12.74 -3.92 9.11
C PRO A 390 -12.01 -4.66 10.24
N GLY A 391 -11.04 -5.51 9.90
CA GLY A 391 -10.29 -6.30 10.87
C GLY A 391 -9.60 -5.41 11.90
N GLY A 392 -9.77 -5.73 13.18
CA GLY A 392 -9.33 -4.91 14.30
C GLY A 392 -10.30 -3.82 14.78
N TYR A 393 -11.37 -3.51 14.01
CA TYR A 393 -12.28 -2.38 14.27
C TYR A 393 -13.77 -2.81 14.39
N PRO A 394 -14.12 -3.73 15.29
CA PRO A 394 -15.52 -4.15 15.47
C PRO A 394 -16.40 -2.96 15.84
N GLY A 395 -17.51 -2.79 15.12
CA GLY A 395 -18.48 -1.71 15.36
C GLY A 395 -18.26 -0.48 14.49
N GLU A 396 -17.13 -0.38 13.79
CA GLU A 396 -16.91 0.69 12.81
C GLU A 396 -17.87 0.55 11.61
N ASP A 397 -18.37 1.69 11.14
CA ASP A 397 -19.02 1.83 9.84
C ASP A 397 -18.76 3.24 9.28
N PHE A 398 -19.28 3.49 8.09
CA PHE A 398 -19.04 4.69 7.31
C PHE A 398 -19.33 6.02 8.03
N ASP A 399 -20.33 6.07 8.91
CA ASP A 399 -20.70 7.24 9.71
C ASP A 399 -19.66 7.55 10.80
N SER A 400 -19.08 6.51 11.43
CA SER A 400 -17.95 6.71 12.35
C SER A 400 -16.72 7.28 11.64
N LEU A 401 -16.44 6.82 10.40
CA LEU A 401 -15.40 7.42 9.56
C LEU A 401 -15.72 8.86 9.15
N ALA A 402 -17.00 9.17 8.90
CA ALA A 402 -17.45 10.54 8.63
C ALA A 402 -17.20 11.48 9.81
N GLU A 403 -17.53 11.05 11.02
CA GLU A 403 -17.19 11.79 12.24
C GLU A 403 -15.67 11.92 12.43
N LEU A 404 -14.91 10.83 12.18
CA LEU A 404 -13.45 10.82 12.30
C LEU A 404 -12.80 11.87 11.40
N THR A 405 -13.28 12.00 10.16
CA THR A 405 -12.64 12.79 9.11
C THR A 405 -13.25 14.18 8.90
N TYR A 406 -14.40 14.49 9.51
CA TYR A 406 -14.99 15.84 9.49
C TYR A 406 -14.24 16.82 10.42
N SER A 407 -13.00 17.13 10.04
CA SER A 407 -12.07 17.90 10.85
C SER A 407 -12.39 19.39 10.93
N ARG A 408 -13.35 19.91 10.14
CA ARG A 408 -13.90 21.27 10.34
C ARG A 408 -14.38 21.48 11.78
N ASN A 409 -14.96 20.45 12.39
CA ASN A 409 -15.42 20.48 13.77
C ASN A 409 -14.30 20.61 14.82
N LEU A 410 -13.02 20.42 14.45
CA LEU A 410 -11.89 20.68 15.32
C LEU A 410 -11.62 22.19 15.52
N GLN A 411 -12.20 23.04 14.68
CA GLN A 411 -12.18 24.50 14.83
C GLN A 411 -13.48 24.98 15.45
N ALA A 412 -13.39 25.59 16.64
CA ALA A 412 -14.57 26.05 17.37
C ALA A 412 -15.45 27.02 16.56
N GLY A 413 -14.85 27.89 15.75
CA GLY A 413 -15.60 28.80 14.88
C GLY A 413 -16.39 28.07 13.80
N ASP A 414 -15.78 27.07 13.16
CA ASP A 414 -16.43 26.25 12.13
C ASP A 414 -17.48 25.32 12.72
N TYR A 415 -17.20 24.72 13.88
CA TYR A 415 -18.18 23.95 14.64
C TYR A 415 -19.45 24.77 14.88
N ILE A 416 -19.34 26.00 15.38
CA ILE A 416 -20.50 26.87 15.65
C ILE A 416 -21.31 27.15 14.38
N ARG A 417 -20.67 27.28 13.22
CA ARG A 417 -21.34 27.64 11.95
C ARG A 417 -21.87 26.45 11.17
N GLY A 418 -21.19 25.30 11.23
CA GLY A 418 -21.41 24.18 10.30
C GLY A 418 -21.80 22.85 10.96
N ASN A 419 -21.72 22.71 12.28
CA ASN A 419 -22.00 21.43 12.93
C ASN A 419 -23.46 20.96 12.76
N GLU A 420 -24.43 21.88 12.75
CA GLU A 420 -25.84 21.51 12.55
C GLU A 420 -26.06 20.87 11.17
N ALA A 421 -25.50 21.47 10.11
CA ALA A 421 -25.58 20.92 8.76
C ALA A 421 -24.87 19.56 8.65
N HIS A 422 -23.70 19.41 9.29
CA HIS A 422 -22.97 18.15 9.33
C HIS A 422 -23.76 17.04 10.03
N GLN A 423 -24.35 17.31 11.20
CA GLN A 423 -25.14 16.31 11.91
C GLN A 423 -26.40 15.93 11.11
N ALA A 424 -27.04 16.88 10.42
CA ALA A 424 -28.17 16.60 9.54
C ALA A 424 -27.78 15.74 8.32
N ASP A 425 -26.57 15.89 7.80
CA ASP A 425 -26.03 15.04 6.73
C ASP A 425 -25.69 13.63 7.25
N LEU A 426 -25.06 13.54 8.43
CA LEU A 426 -24.70 12.28 9.06
C LEU A 426 -25.92 11.39 9.33
N GLU A 427 -27.06 11.96 9.73
CA GLU A 427 -28.29 11.17 9.90
C GLU A 427 -28.78 10.56 8.58
N LYS A 428 -28.60 11.24 7.44
CA LYS A 428 -28.90 10.66 6.12
C LYS A 428 -27.91 9.55 5.77
N VAL A 429 -26.63 9.73 6.09
CA VAL A 429 -25.62 8.68 5.92
C VAL A 429 -26.07 7.44 6.68
N LYS A 430 -26.40 7.55 7.97
CA LYS A 430 -26.87 6.44 8.82
C LYS A 430 -28.06 5.70 8.23
N GLU A 431 -29.06 6.43 7.74
CA GLU A 431 -30.22 5.85 7.05
C GLU A 431 -29.78 5.01 5.83
N HIS A 432 -28.91 5.56 5.00
CA HIS A 432 -28.44 4.90 3.78
C HIS A 432 -27.48 3.72 4.02
N LEU A 433 -26.81 3.63 5.18
CA LEU A 433 -25.94 2.48 5.50
C LEU A 433 -26.70 1.16 5.56
N ASN A 434 -28.00 1.23 5.87
CA ASN A 434 -28.92 0.09 5.96
C ASN A 434 -28.28 -1.12 6.68
N ARG A 435 -27.69 -0.86 7.85
CA ARG A 435 -26.94 -1.87 8.63
C ARG A 435 -27.76 -3.09 9.02
N ASN A 436 -29.07 -2.93 9.19
CA ASN A 436 -29.97 -4.03 9.56
C ASN A 436 -29.91 -5.17 8.54
N THR A 437 -29.76 -4.83 7.25
CA THR A 437 -29.69 -5.84 6.18
C THR A 437 -28.25 -6.15 5.77
N GLY A 438 -27.36 -5.15 5.72
CA GLY A 438 -26.01 -5.30 5.16
C GLY A 438 -25.97 -5.45 3.63
N ASP A 439 -27.09 -5.21 2.96
CA ASP A 439 -27.23 -5.34 1.51
C ASP A 439 -26.54 -4.20 0.75
N TYR A 440 -26.22 -4.49 -0.52
CA TYR A 440 -25.78 -3.46 -1.46
C TYR A 440 -26.95 -2.52 -1.79
N ASN A 441 -26.66 -1.25 -2.11
CA ASN A 441 -27.67 -0.26 -2.47
C ASN A 441 -27.02 0.89 -3.24
N GLN A 442 -27.80 1.91 -3.61
CA GLN A 442 -27.31 3.07 -4.37
C GLN A 442 -26.19 3.83 -3.64
N PHE A 443 -26.29 4.00 -2.32
CA PHE A 443 -25.26 4.70 -1.54
C PHE A 443 -23.87 4.04 -1.66
N TRP A 444 -23.85 2.71 -1.66
CA TRP A 444 -22.65 1.92 -1.90
C TRP A 444 -22.23 1.92 -3.37
N HIS A 445 -23.20 2.00 -4.30
CA HIS A 445 -22.96 2.06 -5.73
C HIS A 445 -22.29 3.35 -6.18
N ASP A 446 -22.70 4.49 -5.62
CA ASP A 446 -22.09 5.80 -5.86
C ASP A 446 -20.64 5.90 -5.35
N ARG A 447 -20.19 4.89 -4.58
CA ARG A 447 -18.86 4.76 -3.95
C ARG A 447 -18.11 3.52 -4.46
N ASN A 448 -18.43 3.09 -5.68
CA ASN A 448 -17.76 1.97 -6.34
C ASN A 448 -16.92 2.47 -7.54
N TYR A 449 -15.60 2.56 -7.36
CA TYR A 449 -14.71 3.08 -8.40
C TYR A 449 -14.54 2.12 -9.57
N LEU A 450 -14.82 0.82 -9.35
CA LEU A 450 -14.71 -0.21 -10.39
C LEU A 450 -15.60 0.09 -11.59
N LEU A 451 -16.73 0.80 -11.38
CA LEU A 451 -17.63 1.24 -12.45
C LEU A 451 -16.93 2.13 -13.49
N ASN A 452 -15.92 2.88 -13.05
CA ASN A 452 -15.18 3.85 -13.86
C ASN A 452 -13.73 3.42 -14.13
N ALA A 453 -13.33 2.18 -13.79
CA ALA A 453 -11.96 1.70 -14.01
C ALA A 453 -11.53 1.77 -15.50
N HIS A 454 -12.49 1.68 -16.42
CA HIS A 454 -12.26 1.82 -17.86
C HIS A 454 -11.77 3.21 -18.30
N LYS A 455 -11.90 4.25 -17.45
CA LYS A 455 -11.45 5.62 -17.72
C LYS A 455 -10.00 5.86 -17.32
N VAL A 456 -9.39 4.95 -16.57
CA VAL A 456 -8.00 5.11 -16.07
C VAL A 456 -7.04 5.28 -17.24
N GLN A 457 -6.20 6.32 -17.16
CA GLN A 457 -5.11 6.62 -18.11
C GLN A 457 -3.73 6.54 -17.44
N ALA A 458 -3.66 6.84 -16.15
CA ALA A 458 -2.43 6.81 -15.37
C ALA A 458 -1.83 5.41 -15.29
N GLU A 459 -0.51 5.32 -15.18
CA GLU A 459 0.18 4.08 -14.82
C GLU A 459 -0.03 3.77 -13.34
N VAL A 460 -0.24 2.50 -13.00
CA VAL A 460 -0.74 2.13 -11.68
C VAL A 460 0.25 1.25 -10.94
N VAL A 461 0.67 1.69 -9.75
CA VAL A 461 1.46 0.88 -8.81
C VAL A 461 0.62 0.64 -7.55
N PHE A 462 0.44 -0.63 -7.21
CA PHE A 462 -0.20 -1.05 -5.98
C PHE A 462 0.84 -1.57 -4.99
N THR A 463 0.62 -1.31 -3.70
CA THR A 463 1.18 -2.12 -2.62
C THR A 463 0.04 -2.66 -1.78
N HIS A 464 0.09 -3.94 -1.40
CA HIS A 464 -0.95 -4.52 -0.56
C HIS A 464 -0.43 -5.70 0.26
N GLY A 465 -0.91 -5.78 1.50
CA GLY A 465 -0.58 -6.86 2.43
C GLY A 465 -1.54 -8.04 2.35
N SER A 466 -1.01 -9.26 2.22
CA SER A 466 -1.79 -10.51 2.30
C SER A 466 -2.39 -10.76 3.69
N GLN A 467 -1.91 -10.06 4.70
CA GLN A 467 -2.40 -10.10 6.08
C GLN A 467 -3.11 -8.80 6.48
N ASP A 468 -3.41 -7.93 5.50
CA ASP A 468 -4.23 -6.75 5.73
C ASP A 468 -5.70 -7.15 5.80
N TRP A 469 -6.18 -7.39 7.02
CA TRP A 469 -7.59 -7.66 7.29
C TRP A 469 -8.39 -6.39 7.54
N ASN A 470 -7.75 -5.22 7.58
CA ASN A 470 -8.41 -3.92 7.65
C ASN A 470 -8.92 -3.55 6.25
N VAL A 471 -8.02 -3.22 5.32
CA VAL A 471 -8.35 -3.07 3.90
C VAL A 471 -8.09 -4.40 3.20
N LYS A 472 -9.15 -5.21 3.09
CA LYS A 472 -9.09 -6.59 2.62
C LYS A 472 -8.45 -6.72 1.22
N PRO A 473 -7.66 -7.79 0.92
CA PRO A 473 -6.98 -7.95 -0.37
C PRO A 473 -7.91 -7.96 -1.59
N LEU A 474 -9.21 -8.23 -1.41
CA LEU A 474 -10.21 -8.12 -2.48
C LEU A 474 -10.18 -6.76 -3.17
N HIS A 475 -9.85 -5.68 -2.46
CA HIS A 475 -9.86 -4.35 -3.06
C HIS A 475 -8.83 -4.19 -4.18
N VAL A 476 -7.57 -4.55 -3.91
CA VAL A 476 -6.51 -4.50 -4.93
C VAL A 476 -6.75 -5.52 -6.02
N TYR A 477 -7.24 -6.72 -5.68
CA TYR A 477 -7.58 -7.76 -6.67
C TYR A 477 -8.62 -7.26 -7.68
N GLN A 478 -9.73 -6.69 -7.20
CA GLN A 478 -10.79 -6.16 -8.06
C GLN A 478 -10.29 -5.03 -8.96
N MET A 479 -9.56 -4.05 -8.40
CA MET A 479 -9.05 -2.94 -9.19
C MET A 479 -8.03 -3.43 -10.23
N PHE A 480 -7.10 -4.30 -9.82
CA PHE A 480 -6.09 -4.89 -10.70
C PHE A 480 -6.72 -5.59 -11.91
N HIS A 481 -7.82 -6.33 -11.73
CA HIS A 481 -8.55 -6.97 -12.83
C HIS A 481 -9.47 -6.05 -13.62
N ALA A 482 -9.98 -4.96 -13.03
CA ALA A 482 -10.88 -4.01 -13.70
C ALA A 482 -10.14 -3.02 -14.63
N LEU A 483 -8.82 -2.85 -14.45
CA LEU A 483 -8.01 -1.95 -15.28
C LEU A 483 -7.96 -2.40 -16.76
N PRO A 484 -8.02 -1.47 -17.72
CA PRO A 484 -7.86 -1.78 -19.14
C PRO A 484 -6.51 -2.47 -19.44
N ASN A 485 -6.50 -3.41 -20.38
CA ASN A 485 -5.31 -4.19 -20.73
C ASN A 485 -4.11 -3.37 -21.25
N HIS A 486 -4.33 -2.14 -21.70
CA HIS A 486 -3.26 -1.25 -22.18
C HIS A 486 -2.60 -0.42 -21.08
N ILE A 487 -3.15 -0.44 -19.86
CA ILE A 487 -2.59 0.26 -18.71
C ILE A 487 -1.48 -0.58 -18.11
N ASN A 488 -0.29 0.02 -17.99
CA ASN A 488 0.79 -0.55 -17.19
C ASN A 488 0.35 -0.58 -15.73
N LYS A 489 0.30 -1.78 -15.15
CA LYS A 489 -0.11 -2.03 -13.78
C LYS A 489 0.90 -2.93 -13.08
N HIS A 490 1.23 -2.56 -11.85
CA HIS A 490 2.27 -3.19 -11.04
C HIS A 490 1.73 -3.45 -9.63
N LEU A 491 2.04 -4.60 -9.03
CA LEU A 491 1.64 -4.93 -7.67
C LEU A 491 2.84 -5.42 -6.86
N PHE A 492 3.15 -4.73 -5.76
CA PHE A 492 4.00 -5.24 -4.69
C PHE A 492 3.12 -5.91 -3.64
N PHE A 493 3.06 -7.25 -3.66
CA PHE A 493 2.23 -8.04 -2.74
C PHE A 493 3.10 -8.61 -1.61
N HIS A 494 2.95 -8.07 -0.40
CA HIS A 494 3.73 -8.44 0.78
C HIS A 494 2.93 -9.21 1.82
N HIS A 495 3.58 -9.81 2.83
CA HIS A 495 2.89 -10.51 3.93
C HIS A 495 2.62 -9.64 5.17
N GLY A 496 2.86 -8.33 5.04
CA GLY A 496 2.45 -7.36 6.05
C GLY A 496 0.93 -7.22 6.17
N ALA A 497 0.49 -6.58 7.26
CA ALA A 497 -0.88 -6.09 7.43
C ALA A 497 -1.03 -4.70 6.81
N HIS A 498 -1.77 -3.80 7.48
CA HIS A 498 -2.01 -2.42 7.03
C HIS A 498 -0.80 -1.52 7.29
N VAL A 499 0.28 -1.71 6.52
CA VAL A 499 1.59 -1.07 6.73
C VAL A 499 2.23 -0.61 5.42
N TYR A 500 3.08 0.41 5.50
CA TYR A 500 3.98 0.80 4.40
C TYR A 500 5.15 -0.17 4.25
N MET A 501 5.77 -0.20 3.05
CA MET A 501 6.94 -1.03 2.73
C MET A 501 8.17 -0.27 2.20
N ASN A 502 8.08 1.05 2.05
CA ASN A 502 9.12 1.86 1.40
C ASN A 502 10.49 1.86 2.12
N ASN A 503 10.51 1.52 3.41
CA ASN A 503 11.70 1.47 4.26
C ASN A 503 12.16 0.04 4.62
N TRP A 504 11.75 -0.97 3.87
CA TRP A 504 12.11 -2.36 4.15
C TRP A 504 13.49 -2.73 3.59
N GLN A 505 14.29 -3.50 4.34
CA GLN A 505 15.64 -3.90 3.92
C GLN A 505 15.64 -4.81 2.68
N SER A 506 14.66 -5.69 2.55
CA SER A 506 14.64 -6.72 1.49
C SER A 506 14.33 -6.23 0.08
N ILE A 507 13.87 -4.99 -0.10
CA ILE A 507 13.40 -4.52 -1.41
C ILE A 507 13.69 -3.04 -1.64
N ASP A 508 14.10 -2.71 -2.86
CA ASP A 508 14.45 -1.36 -3.33
C ASP A 508 13.22 -0.61 -3.89
N PHE A 509 12.12 -0.58 -3.12
CA PHE A 509 10.85 0.01 -3.54
C PHE A 509 10.95 1.50 -3.88
N ARG A 510 11.49 2.33 -2.98
CA ARG A 510 11.60 3.78 -3.21
C ARG A 510 12.51 4.12 -4.39
N GLU A 511 13.55 3.33 -4.61
CA GLU A 511 14.46 3.49 -5.75
C GLU A 511 13.78 3.07 -7.06
N SER A 512 12.94 2.04 -7.01
CA SER A 512 12.10 1.63 -8.14
C SER A 512 11.07 2.70 -8.51
N MET A 513 10.44 3.32 -7.50
CA MET A 513 9.56 4.47 -7.72
C MET A 513 10.34 5.66 -8.28
N ASN A 514 11.59 5.88 -7.87
CA ASN A 514 12.42 6.96 -8.41
C ASN A 514 12.69 6.78 -9.90
N ALA A 515 13.05 5.57 -10.33
CA ALA A 515 13.28 5.27 -11.73
C ALA A 515 12.00 5.48 -12.57
N LEU A 516 10.86 4.99 -12.07
CA LEU A 516 9.55 5.18 -12.73
C LEU A 516 9.17 6.66 -12.84
N LEU A 517 9.25 7.41 -11.73
CA LEU A 517 8.80 8.79 -11.69
C LEU A 517 9.76 9.73 -12.43
N SER A 518 11.07 9.46 -12.42
CA SER A 518 12.03 10.21 -13.26
C SER A 518 11.68 10.06 -14.74
N LYS A 519 11.32 8.86 -15.19
CA LYS A 519 10.84 8.63 -16.55
C LYS A 519 9.52 9.35 -16.85
N LYS A 520 8.49 9.15 -16.02
CA LYS A 520 7.12 9.63 -16.31
C LYS A 520 6.97 11.13 -16.08
N LEU A 521 7.46 11.63 -14.95
CA LEU A 521 7.21 12.99 -14.46
C LEU A 521 8.33 13.97 -14.85
N LEU A 522 9.57 13.52 -15.01
CA LEU A 522 10.69 14.36 -15.48
C LEU A 522 10.99 14.19 -16.97
N GLY A 523 10.42 13.17 -17.63
CA GLY A 523 10.63 12.93 -19.05
C GLY A 523 12.02 12.37 -19.38
N LEU A 524 12.68 11.75 -18.41
CA LEU A 524 13.99 11.12 -18.62
C LEU A 524 13.84 9.92 -19.57
N ASP A 525 14.66 9.88 -20.62
CA ASP A 525 14.67 8.76 -21.56
C ASP A 525 15.23 7.51 -20.86
N SER A 526 14.35 6.54 -20.61
CA SER A 526 14.66 5.34 -19.86
C SER A 526 13.82 4.15 -20.35
N SER A 527 14.49 3.01 -20.52
CA SER A 527 13.85 1.73 -20.80
C SER A 527 13.33 1.04 -19.54
N TYR A 528 13.41 1.68 -18.36
CA TYR A 528 12.96 1.11 -17.10
C TYR A 528 11.48 0.70 -17.18
N GLN A 529 11.20 -0.50 -16.68
CA GLN A 529 9.87 -1.09 -16.56
C GLN A 529 9.82 -1.91 -15.28
N LEU A 530 8.74 -1.74 -14.53
CA LEU A 530 8.46 -2.59 -13.39
C LEU A 530 7.86 -3.94 -13.85
N PRO A 531 8.18 -5.05 -13.16
CA PRO A 531 7.40 -6.28 -13.28
C PRO A 531 5.92 -6.08 -12.94
N THR A 532 5.04 -6.89 -13.52
CA THR A 532 3.59 -6.83 -13.30
C THR A 532 3.21 -7.15 -11.85
N VAL A 533 3.79 -8.21 -11.28
CA VAL A 533 3.63 -8.54 -9.85
C VAL A 533 5.00 -8.85 -9.25
N ILE A 534 5.28 -8.26 -8.09
CA ILE A 534 6.44 -8.52 -7.24
C ILE A 534 5.90 -9.02 -5.91
N TRP A 535 6.03 -10.32 -5.67
CA TRP A 535 5.47 -10.98 -4.50
C TRP A 535 6.56 -11.38 -3.52
N GLN A 536 6.33 -11.10 -2.23
CA GLN A 536 7.18 -11.57 -1.13
C GLN A 536 6.89 -13.05 -0.90
N ASP A 537 7.88 -13.92 -1.09
CA ASP A 537 7.70 -15.35 -0.90
C ASP A 537 7.43 -15.67 0.58
N ASN A 538 6.37 -16.43 0.88
CA ASN A 538 6.00 -16.78 2.26
C ASN A 538 6.90 -17.85 2.89
N THR A 539 7.75 -18.51 2.11
CA THR A 539 8.54 -19.68 2.57
C THR A 539 9.90 -19.32 3.14
N GLU A 540 10.43 -18.13 2.81
CA GLU A 540 11.77 -17.69 3.20
C GLU A 540 11.78 -16.19 3.57
N PRO A 541 12.62 -15.76 4.54
CA PRO A 541 12.73 -14.35 4.87
C PRO A 541 13.36 -13.56 3.72
N GLN A 542 12.88 -12.34 3.51
CA GLN A 542 13.48 -11.36 2.59
C GLN A 542 13.60 -11.85 1.14
N ARG A 543 12.77 -12.81 0.71
CA ARG A 543 12.75 -13.31 -0.67
C ARG A 543 11.60 -12.69 -1.44
N TRP A 544 11.89 -12.17 -2.63
CA TRP A 544 10.90 -11.62 -3.54
C TRP A 544 11.01 -12.30 -4.91
N GLN A 545 9.89 -12.45 -5.59
CA GLN A 545 9.85 -13.01 -6.93
C GLN A 545 8.89 -12.23 -7.83
N GLY A 546 9.25 -12.12 -9.11
CA GLY A 546 8.35 -11.64 -10.15
C GLY A 546 7.30 -12.69 -10.50
N LEU A 547 6.07 -12.25 -10.72
CA LEU A 547 4.96 -13.05 -11.23
C LEU A 547 4.29 -12.31 -12.39
N ASP A 548 3.71 -13.07 -13.31
CA ASP A 548 3.05 -12.50 -14.50
C ASP A 548 1.72 -11.80 -14.17
N ASP A 549 1.03 -12.26 -13.12
CA ASP A 549 -0.35 -11.84 -12.82
C ASP A 549 -0.72 -12.15 -11.36
N PHE A 550 -1.75 -11.48 -10.84
CA PHE A 550 -2.38 -11.76 -9.55
C PHE A 550 -3.77 -12.35 -9.80
N GLY A 551 -3.94 -13.64 -9.51
CA GLY A 551 -5.12 -14.41 -9.91
C GLY A 551 -4.89 -15.37 -11.09
N LYS A 552 -3.63 -15.70 -11.42
CA LYS A 552 -3.31 -16.69 -12.46
C LYS A 552 -3.68 -18.10 -12.03
N GLN A 553 -4.55 -18.76 -12.80
CA GLN A 553 -5.05 -20.09 -12.49
C GLN A 553 -4.71 -21.04 -13.66
N ASP A 554 -3.57 -21.73 -13.55
CA ASP A 554 -3.19 -22.75 -14.54
C ASP A 554 -3.90 -24.07 -14.25
N GLU A 555 -4.18 -24.34 -12.96
CA GLU A 555 -4.72 -25.59 -12.45
C GLU A 555 -5.68 -25.33 -11.28
N LEU A 556 -6.67 -26.20 -11.10
CA LEU A 556 -7.57 -26.16 -9.94
C LEU A 556 -7.31 -27.37 -9.07
N HIS A 557 -6.92 -27.14 -7.81
CA HIS A 557 -6.76 -28.21 -6.83
C HIS A 557 -8.02 -28.30 -5.97
N THR A 558 -8.71 -29.45 -6.02
CA THR A 558 -9.99 -29.64 -5.34
C THR A 558 -9.86 -30.62 -4.18
N PHE A 559 -10.31 -30.21 -3.00
CA PHE A 559 -10.45 -31.06 -1.83
C PHE A 559 -11.92 -31.41 -1.58
N SER A 560 -12.21 -32.69 -1.38
CA SER A 560 -13.49 -33.11 -0.77
C SER A 560 -13.48 -32.75 0.71
N LEU A 561 -14.62 -32.31 1.24
CA LEU A 561 -14.73 -31.87 2.63
C LEU A 561 -15.07 -33.01 3.60
N GLY A 562 -15.52 -34.16 3.11
CA GLY A 562 -15.91 -35.32 3.91
C GLY A 562 -17.01 -36.14 3.26
N ASN A 563 -17.60 -37.07 4.03
CA ASN A 563 -18.68 -37.95 3.55
C ASN A 563 -19.92 -37.91 4.47
N GLU A 564 -19.96 -36.95 5.40
CA GLU A 564 -20.95 -36.87 6.49
C GLU A 564 -21.64 -35.51 6.52
N GLU A 565 -22.83 -35.45 7.12
CA GLU A 565 -23.44 -34.18 7.50
C GLU A 565 -22.85 -33.72 8.84
N LYS A 566 -22.53 -32.43 8.94
CA LYS A 566 -22.13 -31.80 10.22
C LYS A 566 -22.95 -30.57 10.53
N VAL A 567 -23.05 -30.24 11.81
CA VAL A 567 -23.87 -29.13 12.31
C VAL A 567 -22.98 -28.08 12.96
N ILE A 568 -23.26 -26.82 12.66
CA ILE A 568 -22.71 -25.64 13.35
C ILE A 568 -23.85 -25.07 14.20
N GLN A 569 -23.64 -25.01 15.51
CA GLN A 569 -24.56 -24.34 16.44
C GLN A 569 -24.24 -22.85 16.48
N ASN A 570 -25.22 -21.97 16.22
CA ASN A 570 -24.97 -20.53 16.36
C ASN A 570 -24.92 -20.10 17.83
N HIS A 571 -25.78 -20.70 18.66
CA HIS A 571 -25.94 -20.29 20.06
C HIS A 571 -24.75 -20.70 20.94
N TYR A 572 -24.22 -19.72 21.66
CA TYR A 572 -23.28 -19.90 22.78
C TYR A 572 -24.00 -19.64 24.09
N ASP A 573 -23.57 -20.32 25.17
CA ASP A 573 -24.01 -19.91 26.50
C ASP A 573 -23.56 -18.47 26.80
N GLN A 574 -24.31 -17.78 27.65
CA GLN A 574 -24.11 -16.35 27.88
C GLN A 574 -22.69 -16.01 28.36
N LYS A 575 -22.05 -16.90 29.13
CA LYS A 575 -20.72 -16.63 29.68
C LYS A 575 -19.68 -16.62 28.57
N ASP A 576 -19.72 -17.59 27.66
CA ASP A 576 -18.81 -17.64 26.53
C ASP A 576 -19.11 -16.55 25.50
N PHE A 577 -20.38 -16.28 25.22
CA PHE A 577 -20.79 -15.18 24.36
C PHE A 577 -20.26 -13.82 24.85
N ASP A 578 -20.43 -13.50 26.14
CA ASP A 578 -19.93 -12.26 26.75
C ASP A 578 -18.39 -12.20 26.75
N ARG A 579 -17.73 -13.35 26.99
CA ARG A 579 -16.27 -13.46 27.01
C ARG A 579 -15.67 -13.17 25.64
N TYR A 580 -16.22 -13.77 24.59
CA TYR A 580 -15.81 -13.54 23.21
C TYR A 580 -16.14 -12.13 22.74
N GLY A 581 -17.29 -11.57 23.12
CA GLY A 581 -17.67 -10.19 22.79
C GLY A 581 -16.76 -9.12 23.39
N LYS A 582 -16.19 -9.36 24.57
CA LYS A 582 -15.22 -8.45 25.22
C LYS A 582 -13.83 -8.52 24.63
N THR A 583 -13.40 -9.70 24.18
CA THR A 583 -12.05 -9.92 23.64
C THR A 583 -12.12 -10.95 22.51
N TYR A 584 -12.32 -10.46 21.29
CA TYR A 584 -12.41 -11.32 20.10
C TYR A 584 -11.12 -12.11 19.86
N GLN A 585 -9.97 -11.66 20.38
CA GLN A 585 -8.71 -12.40 20.27
C GLN A 585 -8.77 -13.75 21.00
N THR A 586 -9.53 -13.84 22.10
CA THR A 586 -9.81 -15.11 22.77
C THR A 586 -10.64 -16.02 21.89
N PHE A 587 -11.68 -15.48 21.24
CA PHE A 587 -12.46 -16.22 20.25
C PHE A 587 -11.59 -16.74 19.12
N ASN A 588 -10.78 -15.88 18.47
CA ASN A 588 -9.89 -16.28 17.38
C ASN A 588 -8.94 -17.42 17.83
N THR A 589 -8.35 -17.30 19.02
CA THR A 589 -7.47 -18.33 19.57
C THR A 589 -8.19 -19.68 19.73
N GLU A 590 -9.41 -19.67 20.26
CA GLU A 590 -10.21 -20.88 20.48
C GLU A 590 -10.79 -21.45 19.17
N LEU A 591 -11.15 -20.60 18.20
CA LEU A 591 -11.57 -20.95 16.84
C LEU A 591 -10.49 -21.78 16.14
N TYR A 592 -9.24 -21.32 16.19
CA TYR A 592 -8.13 -22.02 15.56
C TYR A 592 -7.83 -23.38 16.23
N GLN A 593 -8.14 -23.50 17.51
CA GLN A 593 -7.98 -24.73 18.30
C GLN A 593 -9.15 -25.71 18.17
N GLY A 594 -10.23 -25.36 17.45
CA GLY A 594 -11.41 -26.21 17.33
C GLY A 594 -12.27 -26.26 18.59
N LYS A 595 -12.26 -25.19 19.39
CA LYS A 595 -12.93 -25.14 20.70
C LYS A 595 -14.22 -24.32 20.73
N VAL A 596 -14.58 -23.67 19.63
CA VAL A 596 -15.85 -22.96 19.50
C VAL A 596 -16.83 -23.75 18.64
N ASN A 597 -18.08 -23.29 18.52
CA ASN A 597 -19.07 -23.91 17.66
C ASN A 597 -18.67 -23.78 16.19
N GLN A 598 -18.10 -24.85 15.63
CA GLN A 598 -17.57 -24.86 14.27
C GLN A 598 -17.53 -26.27 13.67
N ILE A 599 -17.36 -26.33 12.36
CA ILE A 599 -16.85 -27.50 11.65
C ILE A 599 -15.38 -27.26 11.34
N THR A 600 -14.54 -28.25 11.69
CA THR A 600 -13.11 -28.26 11.37
C THR A 600 -12.82 -29.41 10.42
N ILE A 601 -12.13 -29.12 9.33
CA ILE A 601 -11.70 -30.09 8.33
C ILE A 601 -10.21 -29.88 8.07
N ASP A 602 -9.40 -30.89 8.39
CA ASP A 602 -7.97 -30.89 8.14
C ASP A 602 -7.69 -31.64 6.83
N LEU A 603 -7.12 -30.92 5.86
CA LEU A 603 -6.89 -31.34 4.50
C LEU A 603 -5.37 -31.50 4.29
N PRO A 604 -4.85 -32.73 4.16
CA PRO A 604 -3.43 -32.95 3.94
C PRO A 604 -3.02 -32.49 2.54
N VAL A 605 -1.95 -31.71 2.46
CA VAL A 605 -1.36 -31.26 1.20
C VAL A 605 -0.50 -32.39 0.64
N SER A 606 -0.95 -33.03 -0.44
CA SER A 606 -0.30 -34.20 -1.04
C SER A 606 0.75 -33.88 -2.10
N GLN A 607 0.92 -32.60 -2.43
CA GLN A 607 1.91 -32.10 -3.39
C GLN A 607 2.15 -30.60 -3.11
N ASP A 608 3.27 -30.04 -3.56
CA ASP A 608 3.50 -28.60 -3.50
C ASP A 608 2.37 -27.83 -4.21
N ILE A 609 1.86 -26.78 -3.55
CA ILE A 609 0.77 -25.93 -4.05
C ILE A 609 1.24 -24.49 -4.08
N HIS A 610 0.99 -23.79 -5.18
CA HIS A 610 1.20 -22.35 -5.31
C HIS A 610 -0.15 -21.70 -5.61
N LEU A 611 -0.88 -21.34 -4.55
CA LEU A 611 -2.16 -20.64 -4.60
C LEU A 611 -1.93 -19.23 -5.15
N ASN A 612 -2.70 -18.83 -6.16
CA ASN A 612 -2.69 -17.48 -6.73
C ASN A 612 -4.12 -17.09 -7.17
N GLY A 613 -4.86 -16.42 -6.28
CA GLY A 613 -6.23 -15.99 -6.55
C GLY A 613 -7.18 -16.21 -5.38
N ARG A 614 -8.48 -16.37 -5.70
CA ARG A 614 -9.55 -16.53 -4.71
C ARG A 614 -9.90 -18.00 -4.52
N VAL A 615 -9.75 -18.48 -3.29
CA VAL A 615 -10.23 -19.79 -2.88
C VAL A 615 -11.76 -19.84 -2.98
N GLU A 616 -12.30 -20.93 -3.53
CA GLU A 616 -13.73 -21.13 -3.64
C GLU A 616 -14.20 -22.28 -2.74
N LEU A 617 -15.29 -22.05 -2.03
CA LEU A 617 -16.05 -23.06 -1.31
C LEU A 617 -17.35 -23.30 -2.06
N LYS A 618 -17.55 -24.52 -2.57
CA LYS A 618 -18.86 -24.98 -3.04
C LYS A 618 -19.51 -25.74 -1.90
N LEU A 619 -20.62 -25.24 -1.39
CA LEU A 619 -21.23 -25.76 -0.17
C LEU A 619 -22.70 -26.10 -0.39
N ARG A 620 -23.12 -27.20 0.22
CA ARG A 620 -24.52 -27.60 0.36
C ARG A 620 -24.93 -27.46 1.82
N VAL A 621 -25.81 -26.50 2.12
CA VAL A 621 -26.15 -26.09 3.50
C VAL A 621 -27.67 -25.95 3.65
N LYS A 622 -28.21 -26.35 4.79
CA LYS A 622 -29.57 -25.99 5.24
C LYS A 622 -29.51 -25.25 6.57
N SER A 623 -30.38 -24.27 6.77
CA SER A 623 -30.57 -23.61 8.07
C SER A 623 -31.79 -24.21 8.78
N SER A 624 -31.76 -24.34 10.10
CA SER A 624 -32.94 -24.75 10.88
C SER A 624 -34.03 -23.69 10.94
N THR A 625 -33.73 -22.45 10.54
CA THR A 625 -34.65 -21.31 10.49
C THR A 625 -34.61 -20.65 9.11
N ASN A 626 -35.32 -19.53 8.95
CA ASN A 626 -35.40 -18.76 7.71
C ASN A 626 -34.29 -17.69 7.58
N LYS A 627 -33.22 -17.80 8.36
CA LYS A 627 -32.02 -16.94 8.30
C LYS A 627 -30.75 -17.77 8.43
N GLY A 628 -29.61 -17.17 8.12
CA GLY A 628 -28.31 -17.74 8.43
C GLY A 628 -27.17 -16.92 7.85
N LEU A 629 -26.08 -16.85 8.60
CA LEU A 629 -24.81 -16.31 8.14
C LEU A 629 -23.74 -17.41 8.23
N LEU A 630 -22.85 -17.45 7.25
CA LEU A 630 -21.74 -18.40 7.21
C LEU A 630 -20.42 -17.64 7.11
N SER A 631 -19.48 -18.03 7.96
CA SER A 631 -18.10 -17.57 7.99
C SER A 631 -17.17 -18.74 7.68
N ALA A 632 -16.08 -18.46 6.97
CA ALA A 632 -15.06 -19.44 6.65
C ALA A 632 -13.65 -18.87 6.83
N GLN A 633 -12.74 -19.66 7.41
CA GLN A 633 -11.30 -19.39 7.42
C GLN A 633 -10.51 -20.59 6.93
N LEU A 634 -9.50 -20.33 6.10
CA LEU A 634 -8.51 -21.31 5.68
C LEU A 634 -7.16 -20.98 6.32
N LEU A 635 -6.58 -21.95 7.02
CA LEU A 635 -5.32 -21.79 7.73
C LEU A 635 -4.29 -22.84 7.31
N GLU A 636 -3.02 -22.47 7.30
CA GLU A 636 -1.93 -23.43 7.37
C GLU A 636 -1.67 -23.79 8.83
N LEU A 637 -1.56 -25.09 9.13
CA LEU A 637 -1.18 -25.59 10.45
C LEU A 637 0.24 -26.14 10.47
N GLY A 638 0.89 -25.98 11.61
CA GLY A 638 2.19 -26.57 11.91
C GLY A 638 3.13 -25.58 12.58
N GLN A 639 3.99 -26.09 13.46
CA GLN A 639 5.06 -25.31 14.07
C GLN A 639 6.12 -24.97 13.02
N LYS A 640 5.97 -23.79 12.42
CA LYS A 640 6.80 -23.28 11.33
C LYS A 640 7.11 -21.81 11.52
N LYS A 641 8.09 -21.30 10.78
CA LYS A 641 8.34 -19.87 10.73
C LYS A 641 7.45 -19.23 9.68
N TYR A 642 6.89 -18.07 10.03
CA TYR A 642 6.07 -17.26 9.13
C TYR A 642 6.52 -15.81 9.20
N LEU A 643 6.34 -15.08 8.09
CA LEU A 643 6.47 -13.64 8.06
C LEU A 643 5.39 -13.02 8.97
N GLN A 644 5.82 -12.24 9.95
CA GLN A 644 4.91 -11.58 10.88
C GLN A 644 4.29 -10.36 10.20
N PRO A 645 3.01 -10.04 10.50
CA PRO A 645 2.27 -9.02 9.77
C PRO A 645 2.76 -7.58 10.01
N TYR A 646 3.52 -7.33 11.08
CA TYR A 646 4.03 -6.00 11.40
C TYR A 646 5.56 -5.96 11.30
N PRO A 647 6.14 -4.95 10.62
CA PRO A 647 7.57 -4.82 10.48
C PRO A 647 8.24 -4.49 11.82
N ALA A 648 9.40 -5.06 12.07
CA ALA A 648 10.28 -4.69 13.16
C ALA A 648 11.37 -3.74 12.66
N VAL A 649 11.77 -2.80 13.52
CA VAL A 649 12.93 -1.94 13.26
C VAL A 649 14.20 -2.80 13.34
N LEU A 650 14.94 -2.87 12.23
CA LEU A 650 16.27 -3.47 12.16
C LEU A 650 17.35 -2.47 12.58
N SER A 651 17.21 -1.21 12.19
CA SER A 651 18.12 -0.14 12.55
C SER A 651 17.39 1.19 12.59
N ALA A 652 17.60 1.97 13.65
CA ALA A 652 16.90 3.22 13.84
C ALA A 652 17.60 4.36 13.08
N ARG A 653 16.83 5.15 12.32
CA ARG A 653 17.29 6.40 11.68
C ARG A 653 18.54 6.23 10.80
N THR A 654 18.65 5.11 10.08
CA THR A 654 19.79 4.84 9.18
C THR A 654 19.50 5.14 7.72
N ILE A 655 18.23 5.26 7.36
CA ILE A 655 17.83 5.61 6.01
C ILE A 655 17.78 7.14 5.92
N ASP A 656 18.62 7.72 5.06
CA ASP A 656 18.59 9.16 4.77
C ASP A 656 17.78 9.42 3.50
N ASN A 657 16.85 10.37 3.56
CA ASN A 657 16.04 10.77 2.41
C ASN A 657 16.68 11.88 1.59
N GLY A 658 17.72 12.54 2.12
CA GLY A 658 18.45 13.60 1.44
C GLY A 658 19.83 13.80 2.06
N ARG A 659 19.99 14.85 2.87
CA ARG A 659 21.21 15.13 3.65
C ARG A 659 20.83 15.43 5.09
N TYR A 660 20.86 14.40 5.93
CA TYR A 660 20.22 14.41 7.24
C TYR A 660 18.74 14.85 7.17
N HIS A 661 18.07 14.52 6.07
CA HIS A 661 16.69 14.92 5.84
C HIS A 661 15.76 13.76 6.19
N MET A 662 14.85 13.99 7.16
CA MET A 662 13.81 13.03 7.56
C MET A 662 14.33 11.59 7.70
N LEU A 663 15.32 11.38 8.57
CA LEU A 663 15.94 10.07 8.78
C LEU A 663 14.90 9.03 9.22
N GLU A 664 14.90 7.88 8.55
CA GLU A 664 13.94 6.80 8.78
C GLU A 664 14.58 5.56 9.39
N ASN A 665 13.75 4.80 10.09
CA ASN A 665 14.11 3.47 10.52
C ASN A 665 14.15 2.52 9.31
N LEU A 666 15.20 1.69 9.25
CA LEU A 666 15.22 0.52 8.39
C LEU A 666 14.40 -0.59 9.07
N CYS A 667 13.46 -1.16 8.34
CA CYS A 667 12.52 -2.15 8.85
C CYS A 667 12.57 -3.46 8.06
N GLU A 668 11.96 -4.52 8.60
CA GLU A 668 11.68 -5.77 7.87
C GLU A 668 10.60 -6.57 8.60
N LEU A 669 9.85 -7.41 7.87
CA LEU A 669 8.95 -8.38 8.50
C LEU A 669 9.75 -9.49 9.21
N PRO A 670 9.56 -9.68 10.54
CA PRO A 670 10.19 -10.80 11.24
C PRO A 670 9.75 -12.16 10.69
N PHE A 671 10.66 -13.14 10.66
CA PHE A 671 10.35 -14.51 10.25
C PHE A 671 10.46 -15.46 11.45
N ASN A 672 9.37 -15.53 12.22
CA ASN A 672 9.34 -16.14 13.56
C ASN A 672 8.44 -17.39 13.61
N PRO A 673 8.72 -18.34 14.52
CA PRO A 673 7.86 -19.50 14.75
C PRO A 673 6.43 -19.11 15.14
N SER A 674 5.44 -19.79 14.56
CA SER A 674 4.03 -19.79 14.97
C SER A 674 3.46 -21.19 14.78
N ALA A 675 2.33 -21.49 15.44
CA ALA A 675 1.63 -22.76 15.30
C ALA A 675 0.78 -22.84 14.02
N GLN A 676 0.46 -21.69 13.42
CA GLN A 676 -0.47 -21.58 12.30
C GLN A 676 -0.39 -20.20 11.62
N ARG A 677 -1.02 -20.09 10.45
CA ARG A 677 -1.23 -18.86 9.68
C ARG A 677 -2.60 -18.85 9.03
N VAL A 678 -3.37 -17.78 9.21
CA VAL A 678 -4.57 -17.55 8.39
C VAL A 678 -4.14 -17.17 6.98
N ILE A 679 -4.55 -17.97 6.00
CA ILE A 679 -4.25 -17.76 4.56
C ILE A 679 -5.31 -16.84 3.96
N THR A 680 -6.58 -17.13 4.21
CA THR A 680 -7.72 -16.39 3.69
C THR A 680 -8.98 -16.65 4.52
N LYS A 681 -9.93 -15.72 4.47
CA LYS A 681 -11.24 -15.80 5.14
C LYS A 681 -12.34 -15.19 4.28
N GLY A 682 -13.60 -15.42 4.62
CA GLY A 682 -14.74 -14.86 3.90
C GLY A 682 -16.08 -15.08 4.61
N TYR A 683 -17.06 -14.24 4.28
CA TYR A 683 -18.33 -14.13 5.00
C TYR A 683 -19.51 -14.05 4.02
N LEU A 684 -20.65 -14.66 4.35
CA LEU A 684 -21.84 -14.68 3.50
C LEU A 684 -23.12 -14.64 4.33
N ASN A 685 -24.09 -13.80 3.92
CA ASN A 685 -25.47 -13.99 4.30
C ASN A 685 -26.13 -15.01 3.36
N LEU A 686 -26.74 -16.08 3.89
CA LEU A 686 -27.34 -17.15 3.08
C LEU A 686 -28.54 -16.68 2.23
N GLN A 687 -29.09 -15.50 2.53
CA GLN A 687 -30.11 -14.85 1.70
C GLN A 687 -29.54 -14.19 0.45
N ASN A 688 -28.22 -13.98 0.37
CA ASN A 688 -27.49 -13.43 -0.78
C ASN A 688 -26.63 -14.50 -1.48
N ARG A 689 -27.02 -15.77 -1.34
CA ARG A 689 -26.27 -16.95 -1.81
C ARG A 689 -26.01 -17.02 -3.32
N THR A 690 -26.83 -16.36 -4.13
CA THR A 690 -26.67 -16.35 -5.59
C THR A 690 -25.77 -15.20 -6.06
N ASN A 691 -26.02 -13.97 -5.61
CA ASN A 691 -25.23 -12.78 -5.94
C ASN A 691 -25.58 -11.61 -4.99
N LEU A 692 -24.84 -10.49 -5.10
CA LEU A 692 -25.06 -9.30 -4.26
C LEU A 692 -26.41 -8.61 -4.48
N LEU A 693 -27.01 -8.70 -5.68
CA LEU A 693 -28.20 -7.93 -6.06
C LEU A 693 -29.51 -8.70 -5.87
N THR A 694 -29.45 -10.00 -5.54
CA THR A 694 -30.63 -10.85 -5.38
C THR A 694 -30.71 -11.32 -3.94
N ILE A 695 -31.78 -10.93 -3.27
CA ILE A 695 -32.14 -11.40 -1.93
C ILE A 695 -33.17 -12.49 -2.09
N GLU A 696 -32.89 -13.63 -1.51
CA GLU A 696 -33.75 -14.80 -1.55
C GLU A 696 -34.22 -15.18 -0.15
N GLU A 697 -35.40 -15.78 -0.07
CA GLU A 697 -35.86 -16.42 1.16
C GLU A 697 -35.06 -17.69 1.45
N ILE A 698 -35.05 -18.09 2.72
CA ILE A 698 -34.54 -19.37 3.19
C ILE A 698 -35.71 -20.16 3.75
N GLN A 699 -36.01 -21.31 3.16
CA GLN A 699 -36.98 -22.25 3.70
C GLN A 699 -36.29 -23.10 4.78
N PRO A 700 -36.82 -23.12 6.03
CA PRO A 700 -36.22 -23.90 7.10
C PRO A 700 -36.06 -25.38 6.73
N ASN A 701 -34.87 -25.91 6.96
CA ASN A 701 -34.44 -27.29 6.70
C ASN A 701 -34.39 -27.72 5.23
N GLU A 702 -34.51 -26.79 4.28
CA GLU A 702 -34.26 -27.07 2.87
C GLU A 702 -32.79 -26.85 2.50
N TRP A 703 -32.27 -27.74 1.65
CA TRP A 703 -30.90 -27.66 1.16
C TRP A 703 -30.73 -26.54 0.14
N MET A 704 -29.68 -25.74 0.33
CA MET A 704 -29.24 -24.70 -0.59
C MET A 704 -27.82 -25.02 -1.06
N ASP A 705 -27.57 -24.85 -2.36
CA ASP A 705 -26.24 -24.97 -2.95
C ASP A 705 -25.74 -23.58 -3.35
N PHE A 706 -24.52 -23.23 -2.95
CA PHE A 706 -23.93 -21.95 -3.30
C PHE A 706 -22.41 -21.98 -3.32
N LYS A 707 -21.84 -20.90 -3.83
CA LYS A 707 -20.39 -20.67 -3.88
C LYS A 707 -20.04 -19.49 -2.98
N LEU A 708 -19.07 -19.69 -2.09
CA LEU A 708 -18.43 -18.62 -1.31
C LEU A 708 -16.98 -18.48 -1.77
N GLU A 709 -16.62 -17.30 -2.27
CA GLU A 709 -15.25 -16.95 -2.63
C GLU A 709 -14.57 -16.21 -1.48
N LEU A 710 -13.43 -16.70 -1.02
CA LEU A 710 -12.66 -16.09 0.06
C LEU A 710 -11.80 -14.93 -0.46
N GLN A 711 -11.16 -14.20 0.46
CA GLN A 711 -10.22 -13.13 0.12
C GLN A 711 -9.07 -13.64 -0.79
N PRO A 712 -8.68 -12.90 -1.83
CA PRO A 712 -7.61 -13.31 -2.73
C PRO A 712 -6.24 -13.28 -2.06
N THR A 713 -5.36 -14.18 -2.45
CA THR A 713 -3.99 -14.23 -1.93
C THR A 713 -3.03 -14.93 -2.90
N ILE A 714 -1.74 -14.85 -2.59
CA ILE A 714 -0.66 -15.62 -3.21
C ILE A 714 0.08 -16.33 -2.07
N TYR A 715 0.10 -17.67 -2.10
CA TYR A 715 0.62 -18.46 -0.99
C TYR A 715 1.17 -19.81 -1.46
N LYS A 716 2.36 -20.19 -0.99
CA LYS A 716 2.95 -21.50 -1.22
C LYS A 716 2.74 -22.42 -0.03
N LEU A 717 2.35 -23.66 -0.31
CA LEU A 717 2.27 -24.77 0.63
C LEU A 717 3.16 -25.90 0.11
N LYS A 718 3.75 -26.66 1.02
CA LYS A 718 4.59 -27.81 0.72
C LYS A 718 3.85 -29.12 0.91
N GLU A 719 4.26 -30.13 0.16
CA GLU A 719 3.85 -31.50 0.44
C GLU A 719 4.09 -31.85 1.92
N GLY A 720 3.09 -32.45 2.56
CA GLY A 720 3.11 -32.77 3.99
C GLY A 720 2.51 -31.68 4.90
N ASP A 721 2.21 -30.51 4.35
CA ASP A 721 1.50 -29.45 5.08
C ASP A 721 0.04 -29.86 5.37
N THR A 722 -0.58 -29.18 6.33
CA THR A 722 -2.01 -29.37 6.62
C THR A 722 -2.74 -28.05 6.47
N LEU A 723 -3.72 -28.04 5.57
CA LEU A 723 -4.69 -26.97 5.46
C LEU A 723 -5.87 -27.24 6.37
N ARG A 724 -6.21 -26.30 7.26
CA ARG A 724 -7.42 -26.37 8.08
C ARG A 724 -8.47 -25.43 7.51
N LEU A 725 -9.59 -25.99 7.07
CA LEU A 725 -10.81 -25.25 6.80
C LEU A 725 -11.67 -25.21 8.07
N VAL A 726 -12.05 -24.01 8.49
CA VAL A 726 -12.98 -23.77 9.59
C VAL A 726 -14.24 -23.12 9.03
N LEU A 727 -15.40 -23.77 9.23
CA LEU A 727 -16.72 -23.22 8.91
C LEU A 727 -17.47 -22.94 10.22
N TYR A 728 -18.01 -21.73 10.36
CA TYR A 728 -18.67 -21.27 11.58
C TYR A 728 -19.72 -20.20 11.23
N THR A 729 -20.50 -19.73 12.21
CA THR A 729 -21.43 -18.61 12.02
C THR A 729 -20.78 -17.31 12.51
N THR A 730 -21.08 -16.87 13.73
CA THR A 730 -20.68 -15.58 14.29
C THR A 730 -19.16 -15.44 14.41
N ASP A 731 -18.62 -14.40 13.77
CA ASP A 731 -17.24 -13.94 13.98
C ASP A 731 -17.25 -12.74 14.92
N PHE A 732 -16.71 -12.91 16.13
CA PHE A 732 -16.76 -11.86 17.17
C PHE A 732 -15.90 -10.63 16.84
N GLU A 733 -15.00 -10.72 15.87
CA GLU A 733 -14.23 -9.58 15.36
C GLU A 733 -14.98 -8.86 14.22
N ILE A 734 -15.62 -9.61 13.32
CA ILE A 734 -16.04 -9.10 12.02
C ILE A 734 -17.57 -8.92 11.88
N THR A 735 -18.36 -9.93 12.23
CA THR A 735 -19.80 -9.97 11.89
C THR A 735 -20.68 -9.47 13.04
N ILE A 736 -21.97 -9.30 12.76
CA ILE A 736 -22.99 -9.21 13.80
C ILE A 736 -22.89 -10.41 14.75
N ARG A 737 -23.11 -10.16 16.04
CA ARG A 737 -23.08 -11.16 17.12
C ARG A 737 -24.50 -11.58 17.45
N ASP A 738 -25.06 -12.42 16.57
CA ASP A 738 -26.36 -13.07 16.77
C ASP A 738 -26.17 -14.29 17.67
N ASN A 739 -26.89 -14.34 18.81
CA ASN A 739 -26.88 -15.48 19.73
C ASN A 739 -28.20 -16.27 19.76
N THR A 740 -29.07 -16.08 18.76
CA THR A 740 -30.31 -16.85 18.62
C THR A 740 -30.02 -18.31 18.30
N ASP A 741 -30.93 -19.19 18.74
CA ASP A 741 -30.80 -20.64 18.64
C ASP A 741 -31.20 -21.16 17.25
N TYR A 742 -30.31 -20.95 16.28
CA TYR A 742 -30.37 -21.60 14.97
C TYR A 742 -29.11 -22.42 14.71
N GLN A 743 -29.23 -23.39 13.82
CA GLN A 743 -28.12 -24.26 13.43
C GLN A 743 -28.02 -24.33 11.90
N LEU A 744 -26.79 -24.40 11.40
CA LEU A 744 -26.50 -24.69 10.00
C LEU A 744 -26.04 -26.13 9.89
N THR A 745 -26.67 -26.91 9.00
CA THR A 745 -26.20 -28.26 8.66
C THR A 745 -25.53 -28.22 7.29
N VAL A 746 -24.29 -28.71 7.22
CA VAL A 746 -23.48 -28.77 5.99
C VAL A 746 -23.36 -30.23 5.56
N ASP A 747 -23.71 -30.53 4.32
CA ASP A 747 -23.45 -31.82 3.68
C ASP A 747 -22.03 -31.82 3.11
N LEU A 748 -21.08 -32.43 3.84
CA LEU A 748 -19.69 -32.45 3.42
C LEU A 748 -19.45 -33.33 2.19
N ALA A 749 -20.32 -34.31 1.92
CA ALA A 749 -20.22 -35.19 0.76
C ALA A 749 -20.56 -34.46 -0.55
N GLN A 750 -21.36 -33.40 -0.48
CA GLN A 750 -21.72 -32.53 -1.60
C GLN A 750 -20.98 -31.18 -1.58
N SER A 751 -19.97 -31.04 -0.71
CA SER A 751 -19.22 -29.79 -0.55
C SER A 751 -17.74 -29.97 -0.89
N SER A 752 -17.11 -28.94 -1.45
CA SER A 752 -15.71 -28.97 -1.87
C SER A 752 -15.00 -27.63 -1.67
N LEU A 753 -13.69 -27.69 -1.39
CA LEU A 753 -12.78 -26.56 -1.41
C LEU A 753 -11.97 -26.59 -2.72
N ILE A 754 -11.91 -25.47 -3.43
CA ILE A 754 -11.17 -25.34 -4.70
C ILE A 754 -10.12 -24.24 -4.54
N LEU A 755 -8.86 -24.61 -4.76
CA LEU A 755 -7.73 -23.69 -4.78
C LEU A 755 -7.34 -23.37 -6.23
N PRO A 756 -7.33 -22.09 -6.64
CA PRO A 756 -6.73 -21.70 -7.91
C PRO A 756 -5.21 -21.68 -7.81
N CYS A 757 -4.55 -22.56 -8.57
CA CYS A 757 -3.12 -22.78 -8.49
C CYS A 757 -2.40 -22.33 -9.76
N GLN A 758 -1.22 -21.77 -9.59
CA GLN A 758 -0.25 -21.57 -10.66
C GLN A 758 0.67 -22.79 -10.74
N LYS A 759 1.12 -23.15 -11.95
CA LYS A 759 2.16 -24.18 -12.09
C LYS A 759 3.43 -23.76 -11.34
N VAL A 760 3.93 -24.68 -10.52
CA VAL A 760 5.12 -24.51 -9.67
C VAL A 760 6.40 -24.50 -10.50
#